data_AF-A0A2S7PPD1-F1
#
_entry.id   AF-A0A2S7PPD1-F1
#
_cell.length_a   1.000
_cell.length_b   1.000
_cell.length_c   1.000
_cell.angle_alpha   90.00
_cell.angle_beta   90.00
_cell.angle_gamma   90.00
#
_symmetry.space_group_name_H-M   'P 1'
#
loop_
_entity.id
_entity.type
_entity.pdbx_description
1 polymer ?
#
loop_
_entity_poly.entity_id
_entity_poly.type
_entity_poly.pdbx_seq_one_letter_code
_entity_poly.pdbx_strand_id
1 'polypeptide(L)'
;MVTSVLNLGSFVCLLSLVSIVLWYIISAVLAWYPLRKVPAPSFLATFSYLWLAKTTYSGKQYWVHRDLHKKYGPLVRIGPTDIITDDPEIIKKISSARSSHRRGDWYLTGRFNPYYDNMFTMLEPGPHAKAKARTAAAYSGRDMPDLEVGVNAQLQTLIGLLRSKYASNAIKLHQPLLDLGEVSCFFTMDVITRLAFGQEFGYLKEETDQYNFLRGVRDLWPRMSTSADTPWIRKFLFSPPFLKVLGPKPTDKTGFGALMAVAEHHVGKRFAPDAKEKQDMLGSFIRHGLNQQECEVEGLFMIVAGTESTASAIRSTLIHIMTCPRVYQKLKAEINLAVEEGKVSSPIKLEEAKSLSFLQAVIYEGIRMRPPLLGLFPKIVPNGGEEFHGMFIPAGTAICMNTSSLLRSTALFGDDADVYRPERFMELEKSKRSEMERNVELAFGYGQYMCVGKTVAFMELNKSIFEILRAFDLQLLSPAKPCDVFSYGIFLESNMLVKVTESEGAEPKIDLSEKYMMLLDIKDLSSLKTTAAVLVSLSFVLKSRQVLNVIRSQLLLLHKSFGDFSFTPSVPFQGRGSIAYPKYQAHGLLRLGNSTRTTGSFMTNMVSNYSCPVVRVAPNELSFIGDRAWDDIYGIQKNGPNFEKSPIFIGAVSPLDGQTGISLAPNEVHTRQRRALAHVFTNTALLQQQEIMRSHVDKLLTSRIGVSDTSLNRMPIVLTNNGGIDTYTTFDMMGDLCFAEPFGCLDQGGATEWSTSVINVFKSAAWDQSIRRVAGINTWLQKLMVKLLIPSEAATWRKVHFLNSREKTLRRLADGDREHKDFIYHILKNKEAKNSLSQTEIILNMVLLISAGTETTASLLTGWTYFICTHPKVYKRLTDEIRGRFNSELDITWETVKDLPYLHATLSEALRLYSPAPANQQRVVPPGGSVIDGHFVPGKTTVAVAPWAAVNSSLNFKYPQEFIPERWLGDERFVNDKLNASQPFSLGPRGCIGKNLSFFEMRLITSRLLWAFDMSLVKTGEHGETNKLWDMNGAGKYMKVYQTWNKPDLWVLLKEVPR
;
A
#
# COMPACT_ATOMS: atom_id res chain seq x y z
N MET A 1 38.67 -17.71 -35.32
CA MET A 1 38.67 -18.15 -33.91
C MET A 1 37.60 -17.50 -33.04
N VAL A 2 37.19 -16.24 -33.28
CA VAL A 2 36.16 -15.55 -32.46
C VAL A 2 34.72 -16.02 -32.79
N THR A 3 34.45 -16.47 -34.02
CA THR A 3 33.15 -17.01 -34.45
C THR A 3 32.84 -18.42 -33.94
N SER A 4 33.84 -19.23 -33.58
CA SER A 4 33.64 -20.58 -33.04
C SER A 4 33.30 -20.58 -31.54
N VAL A 5 33.75 -19.57 -30.78
CA VAL A 5 33.50 -19.44 -29.34
C VAL A 5 32.07 -18.97 -29.04
N LEU A 6 31.49 -18.10 -29.89
CA LEU A 6 30.09 -17.66 -29.80
C LEU A 6 29.08 -18.78 -30.08
N ASN A 7 29.41 -19.73 -30.96
CA ASN A 7 28.60 -20.92 -31.23
C ASN A 7 28.66 -21.94 -30.08
N LEU A 8 29.83 -22.09 -29.44
CA LEU A 8 29.99 -23.01 -28.31
C LEU A 8 29.20 -22.54 -27.08
N GLY A 9 29.23 -21.25 -26.76
CA GLY A 9 28.44 -20.67 -25.66
C GLY A 9 26.93 -20.82 -25.87
N SER A 10 26.44 -20.57 -27.09
CA SER A 10 25.03 -20.73 -27.45
C SER A 10 24.59 -22.19 -27.40
N PHE A 11 25.44 -23.12 -27.84
CA PHE A 11 25.20 -24.56 -27.76
C PHE A 11 25.20 -25.09 -26.32
N VAL A 12 26.13 -24.61 -25.48
CA VAL A 12 26.16 -24.95 -24.05
C VAL A 12 24.93 -24.42 -23.32
N CYS A 13 24.47 -23.20 -23.63
CA CYS A 13 23.22 -22.66 -23.08
C CYS A 13 21.99 -23.46 -23.52
N LEU A 14 21.94 -23.88 -24.80
CA LEU A 14 20.85 -24.71 -25.32
C LEU A 14 20.84 -26.10 -24.67
N LEU A 15 22.00 -26.77 -24.59
CA LEU A 15 22.13 -28.05 -23.91
C LEU A 15 21.74 -27.95 -22.44
N SER A 16 22.19 -26.90 -21.74
CA SER A 16 21.83 -26.66 -20.34
C SER A 16 20.32 -26.48 -20.19
N LEU A 17 19.69 -25.71 -21.08
CA LEU A 17 18.23 -25.52 -21.07
C LEU A 17 17.50 -26.84 -21.31
N VAL A 18 17.93 -27.63 -22.29
CA VAL A 18 17.35 -28.95 -22.61
C VAL A 18 17.51 -29.91 -21.41
N SER A 19 18.69 -29.96 -20.79
CA SER A 19 18.94 -30.77 -19.59
C SER A 19 18.06 -30.35 -18.41
N ILE A 20 17.87 -29.04 -18.18
CA ILE A 20 16.98 -28.52 -17.13
C ILE A 20 15.51 -28.91 -17.41
N VAL A 21 15.07 -28.77 -18.66
CA VAL A 21 13.70 -29.14 -19.06
C VAL A 21 13.48 -30.64 -18.92
N LEU A 22 14.41 -31.47 -19.37
CA LEU A 22 14.35 -32.93 -19.22
C LEU A 22 14.35 -33.35 -17.76
N TRP A 23 15.25 -32.78 -16.94
CA TRP A 23 15.30 -33.01 -15.51
C TRP A 23 13.98 -32.63 -14.82
N TYR A 24 13.38 -31.49 -15.19
CA TYR A 24 12.09 -31.07 -14.65
C TYR A 24 10.96 -32.02 -15.07
N ILE A 25 10.89 -32.41 -16.33
CA ILE A 25 9.87 -33.35 -16.83
C ILE A 25 9.98 -34.70 -16.11
N ILE A 26 11.19 -35.26 -16.02
CA ILE A 26 11.43 -36.54 -15.34
C ILE A 26 11.03 -36.42 -13.86
N SER A 27 11.49 -35.37 -13.17
CA SER A 27 11.17 -35.14 -11.76
C SER A 27 9.66 -34.97 -11.54
N ALA A 28 8.97 -34.25 -12.44
CA ALA A 28 7.54 -34.02 -12.37
C ALA A 28 6.73 -35.31 -12.60
N VAL A 29 7.16 -36.17 -13.52
CA VAL A 29 6.53 -37.48 -13.76
C VAL A 29 6.75 -38.42 -12.58
N LEU A 30 7.97 -38.48 -12.04
CA LEU A 30 8.30 -39.28 -10.85
C LEU A 30 7.51 -38.84 -9.62
N ALA A 31 7.33 -37.52 -9.41
CA ALA A 31 6.49 -37.00 -8.33
C ALA A 31 4.99 -37.21 -8.60
N TRP A 32 4.56 -37.19 -9.87
CA TRP A 32 3.18 -37.40 -10.25
C TRP A 32 2.70 -38.83 -10.05
N TYR A 33 3.47 -39.82 -10.47
CA TYR A 33 3.02 -41.20 -10.57
C TYR A 33 2.47 -41.78 -9.25
N PRO A 34 3.12 -41.59 -8.08
CA PRO A 34 2.62 -42.11 -6.80
C PRO A 34 1.37 -41.40 -6.30
N LEU A 35 1.24 -40.09 -6.59
CA LEU A 35 0.15 -39.24 -6.10
C LEU A 35 -0.97 -39.03 -7.14
N ARG A 36 -0.99 -39.80 -8.22
CA ARG A 36 -1.92 -39.62 -9.35
C ARG A 36 -3.40 -39.79 -8.98
N LYS A 37 -3.69 -40.51 -7.89
CA LYS A 37 -5.05 -40.72 -7.38
C LYS A 37 -5.54 -39.57 -6.49
N VAL A 38 -4.64 -38.72 -5.98
CA VAL A 38 -5.00 -37.60 -5.12
C VAL A 38 -5.47 -36.44 -6.01
N PRO A 39 -6.71 -35.94 -5.84
CA PRO A 39 -7.25 -34.87 -6.66
C PRO A 39 -6.48 -33.56 -6.45
N ALA A 40 -6.36 -32.77 -7.52
CA ALA A 40 -5.67 -31.47 -7.49
C ALA A 40 -6.62 -30.36 -7.95
N PRO A 41 -6.50 -29.13 -7.40
CA PRO A 41 -7.36 -28.01 -7.76
C PRO A 41 -7.09 -27.48 -9.17
N SER A 42 -5.92 -27.79 -9.75
CA SER A 42 -5.58 -27.45 -11.13
C SER A 42 -4.46 -28.34 -11.66
N PHE A 43 -4.33 -28.40 -12.99
CA PHE A 43 -3.20 -29.04 -13.66
C PHE A 43 -1.83 -28.50 -13.19
N LEU A 44 -1.76 -27.20 -12.86
CA LEU A 44 -0.54 -26.59 -12.34
C LEU A 44 -0.14 -27.14 -10.97
N ALA A 45 -1.10 -27.36 -10.06
CA ALA A 45 -0.84 -27.91 -8.73
C ALA A 45 -0.31 -29.35 -8.80
N THR A 46 -0.68 -30.09 -9.84
CA THR A 46 -0.21 -31.47 -10.08
C THR A 46 1.29 -31.53 -10.35
N PHE A 47 1.84 -30.62 -11.15
CA PHE A 47 3.22 -30.71 -11.63
C PHE A 47 4.14 -29.58 -11.13
N SER A 48 3.59 -28.59 -10.43
CA SER A 48 4.35 -27.40 -10.05
C SER A 48 3.87 -26.73 -8.77
N TYR A 49 4.81 -26.17 -8.02
CA TYR A 49 4.52 -25.28 -6.88
C TYR A 49 4.01 -23.90 -7.32
N LEU A 50 3.96 -23.60 -8.63
CA LEU A 50 3.47 -22.31 -9.13
C LEU A 50 2.00 -22.05 -8.80
N TRP A 51 1.17 -23.08 -8.67
CA TRP A 51 -0.22 -22.90 -8.22
C TRP A 51 -0.25 -22.36 -6.79
N LEU A 52 0.49 -23.02 -5.89
CA LEU A 52 0.57 -22.65 -4.49
C LEU A 52 1.23 -21.27 -4.32
N ALA A 53 2.34 -21.01 -5.02
CA ALA A 53 3.00 -19.70 -5.04
C ALA A 53 2.07 -18.58 -5.51
N LYS A 54 1.27 -18.83 -6.56
CA LYS A 54 0.27 -17.86 -7.05
C LYS A 54 -0.83 -17.62 -6.01
N THR A 55 -1.33 -18.67 -5.38
CA THR A 55 -2.37 -18.59 -4.34
C THR A 55 -1.86 -17.74 -3.17
N THR A 56 -0.68 -18.04 -2.65
CA THR A 56 -0.08 -17.33 -1.52
C THR A 56 0.27 -15.88 -1.90
N TYR A 57 0.97 -15.65 -3.00
CA TYR A 57 1.37 -14.29 -3.42
C TYR A 57 0.18 -13.38 -3.75
N SER A 58 -0.98 -13.95 -4.11
CA SER A 58 -2.19 -13.16 -4.36
C SER A 58 -2.80 -12.53 -3.11
N GLY A 59 -2.35 -12.92 -1.91
CA GLY A 59 -2.95 -12.51 -0.64
C GLY A 59 -4.32 -13.12 -0.39
N LYS A 60 -4.71 -14.17 -1.12
CA LYS A 60 -6.04 -14.82 -1.04
C LYS A 60 -6.00 -16.24 -0.49
N GLN A 61 -4.93 -16.61 0.21
CA GLN A 61 -4.67 -18.00 0.62
C GLN A 61 -5.83 -18.61 1.42
N TYR A 62 -6.33 -17.90 2.44
CA TYR A 62 -7.47 -18.31 3.25
C TYR A 62 -8.69 -18.73 2.41
N TRP A 63 -9.20 -17.81 1.57
CA TRP A 63 -10.43 -18.05 0.82
C TRP A 63 -10.28 -19.18 -0.20
N VAL A 64 -9.10 -19.31 -0.82
CA VAL A 64 -8.83 -20.42 -1.75
C VAL A 64 -8.79 -21.75 -1.00
N HIS A 65 -8.08 -21.83 0.13
CA HIS A 65 -7.93 -23.08 0.89
C HIS A 65 -9.22 -23.51 1.59
N ARG A 66 -10.02 -22.55 2.09
CA ARG A 66 -11.30 -22.80 2.79
C ARG A 66 -12.24 -23.68 1.99
N ASP A 67 -12.32 -23.49 0.68
CA ASP A 67 -13.33 -24.14 -0.17
C ASP A 67 -12.77 -25.37 -0.94
N LEU A 68 -11.52 -25.78 -0.69
CA LEU A 68 -10.90 -26.91 -1.39
C LEU A 68 -11.62 -28.24 -1.11
N HIS A 69 -11.83 -28.57 0.16
CA HIS A 69 -12.32 -29.90 0.55
C HIS A 69 -13.81 -30.09 0.23
N LYS A 70 -14.58 -28.99 0.14
CA LYS A 70 -15.95 -29.00 -0.38
C LYS A 70 -16.04 -29.58 -1.81
N LYS A 71 -14.98 -29.44 -2.60
CA LYS A 71 -14.96 -29.84 -4.02
C LYS A 71 -14.15 -31.11 -4.30
N TYR A 72 -13.06 -31.32 -3.59
CA TYR A 72 -12.06 -32.34 -3.94
C TYR A 72 -11.96 -33.48 -2.91
N GLY A 73 -12.68 -33.42 -1.79
CA GLY A 73 -12.64 -34.45 -0.74
C GLY A 73 -11.51 -34.23 0.28
N PRO A 74 -11.26 -35.20 1.17
CA PRO A 74 -10.46 -35.00 2.39
C PRO A 74 -8.94 -34.86 2.16
N LEU A 75 -8.44 -35.30 1.00
CA LEU A 75 -7.03 -35.20 0.61
C LEU A 75 -6.91 -34.49 -0.72
N VAL A 76 -6.22 -33.35 -0.74
CA VAL A 76 -6.08 -32.52 -1.95
C VAL A 76 -4.62 -32.23 -2.22
N ARG A 77 -4.16 -32.51 -3.43
CA ARG A 77 -2.79 -32.24 -3.87
C ARG A 77 -2.63 -30.76 -4.20
N ILE A 78 -1.71 -30.07 -3.54
CA ILE A 78 -1.42 -28.63 -3.73
C ILE A 78 -0.04 -28.36 -4.34
N GLY A 79 0.79 -29.40 -4.46
CA GLY A 79 2.07 -29.36 -5.16
C GLY A 79 2.53 -30.74 -5.63
N PRO A 80 3.69 -30.82 -6.30
CA PRO A 80 4.26 -32.08 -6.77
C PRO A 80 4.36 -33.17 -5.69
N THR A 81 4.72 -32.82 -4.46
CA THR A 81 4.86 -33.78 -3.34
C THR A 81 4.10 -33.34 -2.10
N ASP A 82 3.10 -32.47 -2.26
CA ASP A 82 2.44 -31.80 -1.14
C ASP A 82 0.92 -32.02 -1.22
N ILE A 83 0.37 -32.58 -0.16
CA ILE A 83 -1.06 -32.86 0.04
C ILE A 83 -1.53 -31.99 1.21
N ILE A 84 -2.71 -31.40 1.10
CA ILE A 84 -3.38 -30.68 2.18
C ILE A 84 -4.64 -31.44 2.61
N THR A 85 -4.94 -31.43 3.91
CA THR A 85 -6.10 -32.11 4.50
C THR A 85 -6.79 -31.25 5.57
N ASP A 86 -8.10 -31.37 5.67
CA ASP A 86 -8.92 -30.85 6.77
C ASP A 86 -9.46 -31.96 7.69
N ASP A 87 -8.96 -33.19 7.56
CA ASP A 87 -9.34 -34.29 8.46
C ASP A 87 -8.64 -34.15 9.82
N PRO A 88 -9.40 -33.95 10.92
CA PRO A 88 -8.83 -33.76 12.25
C PRO A 88 -8.09 -35.00 12.77
N GLU A 89 -8.49 -36.22 12.39
CA GLU A 89 -7.85 -37.45 12.83
C GLU A 89 -6.50 -37.66 12.16
N ILE A 90 -6.37 -37.31 10.88
CA ILE A 90 -5.07 -37.29 10.20
C ILE A 90 -4.15 -36.29 10.88
N ILE A 91 -4.61 -35.06 11.12
CA ILE A 91 -3.83 -33.99 11.77
C ILE A 91 -3.34 -34.42 13.15
N LYS A 92 -4.21 -35.04 13.96
CA LYS A 92 -3.86 -35.58 15.29
C LYS A 92 -2.85 -36.71 15.18
N LYS A 93 -3.07 -37.67 14.27
CA LYS A 93 -2.20 -38.84 14.06
C LYS A 93 -0.78 -38.43 13.70
N ILE A 94 -0.60 -37.61 12.67
CA ILE A 94 0.72 -37.17 12.18
C ILE A 94 1.47 -36.29 13.19
N SER A 95 0.76 -35.65 14.13
CA SER A 95 1.35 -34.77 15.14
C SER A 95 1.40 -35.37 16.55
N SER A 96 0.92 -36.61 16.72
CA SER A 96 0.86 -37.29 18.02
C SER A 96 2.25 -37.45 18.65
N ALA A 97 2.31 -37.65 19.97
CA ALA A 97 3.58 -37.78 20.69
C ALA A 97 4.44 -38.97 20.24
N ARG A 98 3.80 -40.03 19.71
CA ARG A 98 4.48 -41.23 19.18
C ARG A 98 4.59 -41.24 17.66
N SER A 99 4.20 -40.15 16.99
CA SER A 99 4.29 -40.04 15.53
C SER A 99 5.75 -40.09 15.08
N SER A 100 6.02 -40.91 14.07
CA SER A 100 7.31 -40.96 13.35
C SER A 100 7.43 -39.86 12.29
N HIS A 101 6.40 -39.02 12.11
CA HIS A 101 6.46 -37.92 11.15
C HIS A 101 7.29 -36.75 11.68
N ARG A 102 8.26 -36.35 10.88
CA ARG A 102 9.06 -35.14 11.11
C ARG A 102 8.42 -33.92 10.44
N ARG A 103 8.81 -32.71 10.86
CA ARG A 103 8.39 -31.48 10.17
C ARG A 103 9.07 -31.36 8.80
N GLY A 104 8.34 -30.79 7.84
CA GLY A 104 8.90 -30.46 6.52
C GLY A 104 9.83 -29.26 6.57
N ASP A 105 10.70 -29.14 5.57
CA ASP A 105 11.65 -28.02 5.43
C ASP A 105 10.97 -26.65 5.26
N TRP A 106 9.65 -26.61 5.04
CA TRP A 106 8.82 -25.40 5.14
C TRP A 106 9.09 -24.60 6.42
N TYR A 107 9.29 -25.27 7.55
CA TYR A 107 9.52 -24.62 8.85
C TYR A 107 10.81 -23.79 8.90
N LEU A 108 11.78 -24.04 8.00
CA LEU A 108 13.04 -23.30 7.96
C LEU A 108 12.84 -21.81 7.63
N THR A 109 11.71 -21.42 7.03
CA THR A 109 11.41 -20.00 6.81
C THR A 109 11.07 -19.24 8.09
N GLY A 110 10.85 -19.95 9.21
CA GLY A 110 10.74 -19.37 10.54
C GLY A 110 12.09 -19.02 11.20
N ARG A 111 13.22 -19.19 10.49
CA ARG A 111 14.54 -18.77 10.96
C ARG A 111 14.74 -17.27 10.77
N PHE A 112 14.19 -16.47 11.69
CA PHE A 112 14.38 -15.02 11.68
C PHE A 112 15.85 -14.62 11.93
N ASN A 113 16.61 -15.46 12.64
CA ASN A 113 18.06 -15.55 12.52
C ASN A 113 18.38 -16.74 11.59
N PRO A 114 18.81 -16.52 10.34
CA PRO A 114 18.90 -17.59 9.33
C PRO A 114 20.04 -18.57 9.55
N TYR A 115 20.95 -18.30 10.50
CA TYR A 115 22.14 -19.10 10.76
C TYR A 115 21.92 -20.21 11.78
N TYR A 116 20.88 -20.11 12.61
CA TYR A 116 20.65 -20.98 13.74
C TYR A 116 19.19 -21.44 13.81
N ASP A 117 18.97 -22.60 14.41
CA ASP A 117 17.64 -23.14 14.63
C ASP A 117 17.07 -22.73 15.99
N ASN A 118 15.75 -22.51 16.03
CA ASN A 118 14.95 -22.45 17.24
C ASN A 118 13.99 -23.64 17.29
N MET A 119 13.28 -23.79 18.41
CA MET A 119 12.29 -24.84 18.63
C MET A 119 11.26 -24.94 17.49
N PHE A 120 10.87 -23.83 16.86
CA PHE A 120 9.94 -23.87 15.73
C PHE A 120 10.57 -24.44 14.44
N THR A 121 11.84 -24.14 14.18
CA THR A 121 12.53 -24.51 12.93
C THR A 121 13.20 -25.89 13.00
N MET A 122 13.34 -26.47 14.21
CA MET A 122 13.82 -27.84 14.38
C MET A 122 12.88 -28.85 13.72
N LEU A 123 13.41 -29.59 12.74
CA LEU A 123 12.63 -30.48 11.90
C LEU A 123 12.41 -31.86 12.52
N GLU A 124 13.44 -32.39 13.17
CA GLU A 124 13.46 -33.74 13.71
C GLU A 124 12.76 -33.82 15.08
N PRO A 125 11.96 -34.88 15.35
CA PRO A 125 11.21 -35.04 16.59
C PRO A 125 12.08 -34.96 17.86
N GLY A 126 13.24 -35.61 17.87
CA GLY A 126 14.14 -35.68 19.04
C GLY A 126 14.69 -34.31 19.46
N PRO A 127 15.43 -33.59 18.59
CA PRO A 127 15.89 -32.24 18.86
C PRO A 127 14.75 -31.28 19.25
N HIS A 128 13.63 -31.33 18.52
CA HIS A 128 12.45 -30.53 18.83
C HIS A 128 11.92 -30.80 20.25
N ALA A 129 11.76 -32.07 20.63
CA ALA A 129 11.30 -32.47 21.95
C ALA A 129 12.24 -31.97 23.06
N LYS A 130 13.56 -32.05 22.83
CA LYS A 130 14.57 -31.53 23.77
C LYS A 130 14.47 -30.01 23.92
N ALA A 131 14.31 -29.27 22.82
CA ALA A 131 14.13 -27.82 22.87
C ALA A 131 12.84 -27.43 23.60
N LYS A 132 11.72 -28.07 23.26
CA LYS A 132 10.42 -27.84 23.91
C LYS A 132 10.44 -28.16 25.41
N ALA A 133 11.13 -29.23 25.82
CA ALA A 133 11.25 -29.57 27.24
C ALA A 133 11.98 -28.49 28.05
N ARG A 134 12.95 -27.79 27.44
CA ARG A 134 13.72 -26.72 28.10
C ARG A 134 12.98 -25.37 28.13
N THR A 135 12.00 -25.14 27.25
CA THR A 135 11.31 -23.85 27.14
C THR A 135 9.87 -23.87 27.66
N ALA A 136 9.20 -25.03 27.70
CA ALA A 136 7.77 -25.13 28.01
C ALA A 136 7.38 -24.60 29.40
N ALA A 137 8.24 -24.75 30.42
CA ALA A 137 7.94 -24.32 31.79
C ALA A 137 7.73 -22.80 31.91
N ALA A 138 8.44 -22.02 31.09
CA ALA A 138 8.30 -20.57 31.01
C ALA A 138 6.89 -20.16 30.49
N TYR A 139 6.44 -20.80 29.41
CA TYR A 139 5.14 -20.48 28.80
C TYR A 139 3.94 -21.01 29.60
N SER A 140 4.13 -22.07 30.38
CA SER A 140 3.06 -22.63 31.20
C SER A 140 2.84 -21.89 32.53
N GLY A 141 3.66 -20.90 32.85
CA GLY A 141 3.61 -20.20 34.14
C GLY A 141 4.33 -20.92 35.29
N ARG A 142 4.89 -22.13 35.07
CA ARG A 142 5.50 -22.93 36.15
C ARG A 142 6.74 -22.26 36.73
N ASP A 143 7.54 -21.69 35.84
CA ASP A 143 8.75 -20.93 36.18
C ASP A 143 8.51 -19.41 36.25
N MET A 144 7.26 -19.00 36.10
CA MET A 144 6.83 -17.63 35.86
C MET A 144 5.62 -17.31 36.76
N PRO A 145 5.80 -17.23 38.09
CA PRO A 145 4.68 -16.96 39.01
C PRO A 145 3.99 -15.61 38.73
N ASP A 146 4.72 -14.64 38.18
CA ASP A 146 4.21 -13.30 37.83
C ASP A 146 3.73 -13.19 36.37
N LEU A 147 3.51 -14.31 35.67
CA LEU A 147 3.08 -14.31 34.26
C LEU A 147 1.82 -13.45 34.06
N GLU A 148 0.80 -13.64 34.91
CA GLU A 148 -0.45 -12.88 34.83
C GLU A 148 -0.28 -11.42 35.25
N VAL A 149 0.61 -11.14 36.20
CA VAL A 149 0.94 -9.77 36.64
C VAL A 149 1.56 -8.97 35.49
N GLY A 150 2.42 -9.60 34.69
CA GLY A 150 3.01 -9.00 33.49
C GLY A 150 1.95 -8.59 32.46
N VAL A 151 0.96 -9.47 32.21
CA VAL A 151 -0.17 -9.16 31.31
C VAL A 151 -1.05 -8.04 31.88
N ASN A 152 -1.34 -8.08 33.19
CA ASN A 152 -2.15 -7.05 33.86
C ASN A 152 -1.55 -5.65 33.71
N ALA A 153 -0.23 -5.50 33.83
CA ALA A 153 0.43 -4.21 33.71
C ALA A 153 0.21 -3.58 32.32
N GLN A 154 0.32 -4.37 31.25
CA GLN A 154 0.10 -3.88 29.90
C GLN A 154 -1.38 -3.67 29.59
N LEU A 155 -2.26 -4.47 30.20
CA LEU A 155 -3.70 -4.30 30.05
C LEU A 155 -4.18 -3.00 30.69
N GLN A 156 -3.68 -2.65 31.87
CA GLN A 156 -3.96 -1.35 32.49
C GLN A 156 -3.45 -0.19 31.62
N THR A 157 -2.28 -0.34 31.01
CA THR A 157 -1.75 0.64 30.05
C THR A 157 -2.67 0.80 28.84
N LEU A 158 -3.21 -0.31 28.30
CA LEU A 158 -4.16 -0.29 27.18
C LEU A 158 -5.45 0.45 27.55
N ILE A 159 -6.06 0.09 28.69
CA ILE A 159 -7.30 0.73 29.16
C ILE A 159 -7.07 2.23 29.43
N GLY A 160 -5.95 2.58 30.05
CA GLY A 160 -5.57 3.98 30.28
C GLY A 160 -5.39 4.76 28.98
N LEU A 161 -4.77 4.16 27.97
CA LEU A 161 -4.62 4.76 26.64
C LEU A 161 -5.99 5.00 25.98
N LEU A 162 -6.83 3.97 25.94
CA LEU A 162 -8.17 4.04 25.35
C LEU A 162 -9.00 5.15 26.01
N ARG A 163 -9.02 5.20 27.35
CA ARG A 163 -9.76 6.20 28.13
C ARG A 163 -9.25 7.62 27.92
N SER A 164 -7.93 7.80 27.92
CA SER A 164 -7.32 9.14 27.90
C SER A 164 -7.42 9.80 26.52
N LYS A 165 -7.24 9.01 25.45
CA LYS A 165 -7.05 9.50 24.08
C LYS A 165 -8.21 9.21 23.13
N TYR A 166 -8.91 8.08 23.28
CA TYR A 166 -9.86 7.59 22.27
C TYR A 166 -11.32 7.62 22.72
N ALA A 167 -11.57 7.41 24.02
CA ALA A 167 -12.92 7.30 24.55
C ALA A 167 -13.61 8.67 24.59
N SER A 168 -14.70 8.79 23.84
CA SER A 168 -15.61 9.93 23.95
C SER A 168 -16.53 9.76 25.17
N ASN A 169 -16.83 10.86 25.84
CA ASN A 169 -17.77 10.91 26.97
C ASN A 169 -18.54 12.25 26.98
N ALA A 170 -19.43 12.45 27.96
CA ALA A 170 -20.26 13.66 28.07
C ALA A 170 -19.48 14.99 28.05
N ILE A 171 -18.17 14.96 28.35
CA ILE A 171 -17.28 16.13 28.40
C ILE A 171 -16.35 16.16 27.17
N LYS A 172 -15.94 15.00 26.64
CA LYS A 172 -15.04 14.85 25.48
C LYS A 172 -15.83 14.30 24.28
N LEU A 173 -16.47 15.17 23.51
CA LEU A 173 -17.32 14.78 22.37
C LEU A 173 -16.55 14.49 21.07
N HIS A 174 -15.29 14.94 20.96
CA HIS A 174 -14.50 14.88 19.72
C HIS A 174 -13.13 14.24 19.98
N GLN A 175 -13.05 12.91 19.99
CA GLN A 175 -11.80 12.16 20.11
C GLN A 175 -11.40 11.53 18.75
N PRO A 176 -10.09 11.32 18.50
CA PRO A 176 -9.63 10.61 17.32
C PRO A 176 -10.16 9.18 17.27
N LEU A 177 -10.22 8.61 16.06
CA LEU A 177 -10.57 7.20 15.88
C LEU A 177 -9.40 6.30 16.32
N LEU A 178 -9.72 5.16 16.93
CA LEU A 178 -8.76 4.12 17.27
C LEU A 178 -8.49 3.27 16.02
N ASP A 179 -7.22 3.15 15.59
CA ASP A 179 -6.83 2.06 14.69
C ASP A 179 -6.55 0.79 15.52
N LEU A 180 -7.57 -0.07 15.61
CA LEU A 180 -7.48 -1.31 16.36
C LEU A 180 -6.45 -2.28 15.75
N GLY A 181 -6.12 -2.14 14.47
CA GLY A 181 -5.12 -2.96 13.79
C GLY A 181 -3.69 -2.73 14.29
N GLU A 182 -3.34 -1.49 14.64
CA GLU A 182 -2.01 -1.16 15.16
C GLU A 182 -1.92 -1.29 16.68
N VAL A 183 -2.92 -0.74 17.40
CA VAL A 183 -2.90 -0.71 18.86
C VAL A 183 -2.94 -2.12 19.46
N SER A 184 -3.65 -3.07 18.83
CA SER A 184 -3.61 -4.47 19.28
C SER A 184 -2.22 -5.08 19.16
N CYS A 185 -1.47 -4.80 18.09
CA CYS A 185 -0.08 -5.26 17.94
C CYS A 185 0.86 -4.58 18.93
N PHE A 186 0.66 -3.30 19.26
CA PHE A 186 1.44 -2.61 20.27
C PHE A 186 1.23 -3.22 21.66
N PHE A 187 -0.02 -3.54 22.00
CA PHE A 187 -0.35 -4.21 23.25
C PHE A 187 0.34 -5.57 23.37
N THR A 188 0.19 -6.45 22.38
CA THR A 188 0.78 -7.79 22.44
C THR A 188 2.31 -7.78 22.36
N MET A 189 2.90 -6.80 21.66
CA MET A 189 4.34 -6.55 21.65
C MET A 189 4.87 -6.24 23.05
N ASP A 190 4.23 -5.32 23.77
CA ASP A 190 4.65 -4.96 25.12
C ASP A 190 4.36 -6.08 26.12
N VAL A 191 3.30 -6.87 25.93
CA VAL A 191 3.06 -8.09 26.72
C VAL A 191 4.21 -9.07 26.53
N ILE A 192 4.51 -9.50 25.29
CA ILE A 192 5.51 -10.54 25.08
C ILE A 192 6.91 -10.08 25.48
N THR A 193 7.25 -8.80 25.27
CA THR A 193 8.56 -8.28 25.67
C THR A 193 8.70 -8.16 27.19
N ARG A 194 7.65 -7.73 27.90
CA ARG A 194 7.57 -7.76 29.36
C ARG A 194 7.81 -9.17 29.90
N LEU A 195 7.11 -10.16 29.35
CA LEU A 195 7.22 -11.55 29.80
C LEU A 195 8.57 -12.20 29.44
N ALA A 196 9.09 -11.89 28.24
CA ALA A 196 10.32 -12.48 27.73
C ALA A 196 11.58 -11.90 28.40
N PHE A 197 11.66 -10.56 28.50
CA PHE A 197 12.87 -9.85 28.90
C PHE A 197 12.77 -9.19 30.29
N GLY A 198 11.60 -9.29 30.94
CA GLY A 198 11.32 -8.66 32.23
C GLY A 198 11.02 -7.16 32.11
N GLN A 199 10.84 -6.62 30.89
CA GLN A 199 10.51 -5.23 30.62
C GLN A 199 9.83 -5.11 29.24
N GLU A 200 8.79 -4.29 29.17
CA GLU A 200 8.14 -3.88 27.93
C GLU A 200 9.04 -2.95 27.12
N PHE A 201 8.81 -2.84 25.81
CA PHE A 201 9.59 -1.98 24.93
C PHE A 201 8.94 -0.61 24.70
N GLY A 202 7.73 -0.39 25.20
CA GLY A 202 7.05 0.91 25.20
C GLY A 202 6.23 1.19 23.93
N TYR A 203 5.91 0.17 23.14
CA TYR A 203 5.12 0.32 21.91
C TYR A 203 3.73 0.89 22.18
N LEU A 204 3.06 0.41 23.23
CA LEU A 204 1.70 0.78 23.55
C LEU A 204 1.61 2.18 24.16
N LYS A 205 2.52 2.51 25.09
CA LYS A 205 2.52 3.80 25.76
C LYS A 205 2.83 4.95 24.81
N GLU A 206 3.76 4.74 23.88
CA GLU A 206 4.18 5.76 22.91
C GLU A 206 3.42 5.67 21.58
N GLU A 207 2.59 4.63 21.40
CA GLU A 207 1.83 4.34 20.19
C GLU A 207 2.69 4.40 18.92
N THR A 208 3.92 3.88 19.04
CA THR A 208 4.96 4.01 18.02
C THR A 208 5.68 2.67 17.84
N ASP A 209 5.96 2.33 16.58
CA ASP A 209 6.79 1.19 16.21
C ASP A 209 8.28 1.50 16.46
N GLN A 210 8.71 1.39 17.73
CA GLN A 210 10.01 1.85 18.26
C GLN A 210 11.23 1.46 17.43
N TYR A 211 11.18 0.30 16.78
CA TYR A 211 12.30 -0.24 15.98
C TYR A 211 11.97 -0.39 14.50
N ASN A 212 10.86 0.19 14.01
CA ASN A 212 10.25 -0.15 12.71
C ASN A 212 10.06 -1.67 12.54
N PHE A 213 9.83 -2.37 13.66
CA PHE A 213 9.73 -3.82 13.74
C PHE A 213 8.50 -4.31 13.00
N LEU A 214 7.31 -3.81 13.38
CA LEU A 214 6.04 -4.25 12.82
C LEU A 214 5.97 -3.95 11.33
N ARG A 215 6.42 -2.77 10.93
CA ARG A 215 6.52 -2.39 9.52
C ARG A 215 7.47 -3.30 8.74
N GLY A 216 8.66 -3.56 9.29
CA GLY A 216 9.65 -4.43 8.65
C GLY A 216 9.15 -5.86 8.45
N VAL A 217 8.47 -6.42 9.46
CA VAL A 217 7.86 -7.75 9.39
C VAL A 217 6.74 -7.78 8.35
N ARG A 218 5.80 -6.80 8.38
CA ARG A 218 4.69 -6.72 7.42
C ARG A 218 5.16 -6.58 5.97
N ASP A 219 6.17 -5.74 5.71
CA ASP A 219 6.72 -5.54 4.37
C ASP A 219 7.38 -6.81 3.79
N LEU A 220 7.99 -7.62 4.65
CA LEU A 220 8.67 -8.86 4.25
C LEU A 220 7.72 -10.06 4.15
N TRP A 221 6.59 -10.03 4.88
CA TRP A 221 5.70 -11.17 5.04
C TRP A 221 5.23 -11.83 3.74
N PRO A 222 4.74 -11.09 2.72
CA PRO A 222 4.29 -11.72 1.47
C PRO A 222 5.41 -12.50 0.76
N ARG A 223 6.64 -11.98 0.83
CA ARG A 223 7.84 -12.62 0.25
C ARG A 223 8.21 -13.86 1.04
N MET A 224 8.16 -13.78 2.36
CA MET A 224 8.45 -14.90 3.25
C MET A 224 7.45 -16.04 3.07
N SER A 225 6.14 -15.77 3.15
CA SER A 225 5.11 -16.80 2.99
C SER A 225 5.18 -17.46 1.61
N THR A 226 5.41 -16.67 0.56
CA THR A 226 5.58 -17.23 -0.80
C THR A 226 6.84 -18.10 -0.90
N SER A 227 7.95 -17.68 -0.28
CA SER A 227 9.16 -18.49 -0.23
C SER A 227 8.96 -19.78 0.58
N ALA A 228 8.19 -19.73 1.68
CA ALA A 228 7.85 -20.87 2.50
C ALA A 228 7.06 -21.90 1.70
N ASP A 229 6.10 -21.47 0.91
CA ASP A 229 5.26 -22.36 0.10
C ASP A 229 5.95 -22.83 -1.21
N THR A 230 7.16 -22.34 -1.49
CA THR A 230 7.88 -22.64 -2.73
C THR A 230 9.25 -23.25 -2.45
N PRO A 231 9.39 -24.59 -2.46
CA PRO A 231 10.59 -25.28 -1.97
C PRO A 231 11.91 -24.85 -2.62
N TRP A 232 11.93 -24.57 -3.92
CA TRP A 232 13.15 -24.16 -4.62
C TRP A 232 13.58 -22.73 -4.29
N ILE A 233 12.64 -21.80 -4.06
CA ILE A 233 12.95 -20.46 -3.56
C ILE A 233 13.55 -20.57 -2.16
N ARG A 234 12.89 -21.33 -1.28
CA ARG A 234 13.35 -21.59 0.09
C ARG A 234 14.76 -22.19 0.12
N LYS A 235 14.99 -23.28 -0.62
CA LYS A 235 16.30 -23.94 -0.68
C LYS A 235 17.40 -22.99 -1.14
N PHE A 236 17.11 -22.10 -2.07
CA PHE A 236 18.06 -21.08 -2.52
C PHE A 236 18.34 -20.04 -1.43
N LEU A 237 17.30 -19.41 -0.87
CA LEU A 237 17.42 -18.33 0.13
C LEU A 237 18.09 -18.77 1.44
N PHE A 238 17.87 -20.02 1.85
CA PHE A 238 18.46 -20.58 3.07
C PHE A 238 19.71 -21.44 2.79
N SER A 239 20.26 -21.39 1.58
CA SER A 239 21.50 -22.11 1.27
C SER A 239 22.71 -21.41 1.93
N PRO A 240 23.69 -22.18 2.44
CA PRO A 240 24.90 -21.60 3.04
C PRO A 240 25.65 -20.63 2.10
N PRO A 241 25.82 -20.90 0.79
CA PRO A 241 26.46 -19.95 -0.13
C PRO A 241 25.70 -18.63 -0.24
N PHE A 242 24.37 -18.67 -0.31
CA PHE A 242 23.54 -17.47 -0.39
C PHE A 242 23.65 -16.66 0.91
N LEU A 243 23.46 -17.30 2.06
CA LEU A 243 23.50 -16.65 3.37
C LEU A 243 24.90 -16.09 3.72
N LYS A 244 25.97 -16.70 3.21
CA LYS A 244 27.33 -16.18 3.39
C LYS A 244 27.56 -14.86 2.66
N VAL A 245 26.92 -14.68 1.50
CA VAL A 245 27.11 -13.50 0.63
C VAL A 245 26.06 -12.42 0.88
N LEU A 246 24.79 -12.82 1.05
CA LEU A 246 23.61 -11.95 1.09
C LEU A 246 22.76 -12.13 2.36
N GLY A 247 23.21 -12.96 3.30
CA GLY A 247 22.49 -13.16 4.56
C GLY A 247 22.53 -11.91 5.46
N PRO A 248 21.47 -11.69 6.25
CA PRO A 248 21.38 -10.55 7.17
C PRO A 248 22.40 -10.67 8.30
N LYS A 249 22.92 -9.53 8.76
CA LYS A 249 23.88 -9.46 9.87
C LYS A 249 23.30 -8.61 11.00
N PRO A 250 23.64 -8.87 12.27
CA PRO A 250 23.25 -8.00 13.39
C PRO A 250 23.69 -6.53 13.24
N THR A 251 24.68 -6.27 12.39
CA THR A 251 25.15 -4.93 12.07
C THR A 251 24.28 -4.20 11.04
N ASP A 252 23.32 -4.88 10.41
CA ASP A 252 22.41 -4.26 9.45
C ASP A 252 21.40 -3.37 10.18
N LYS A 253 21.17 -2.17 9.64
CA LYS A 253 20.28 -1.19 10.25
C LYS A 253 18.79 -1.38 9.93
N THR A 254 18.45 -2.36 9.09
CA THR A 254 17.08 -2.61 8.61
C THR A 254 16.86 -4.10 8.36
N GLY A 255 15.59 -4.56 8.37
CA GLY A 255 15.25 -5.96 8.10
C GLY A 255 15.66 -6.91 9.22
N PHE A 256 15.85 -8.20 8.91
CA PHE A 256 16.16 -9.23 9.92
C PHE A 256 17.40 -8.95 10.76
N GLY A 257 18.43 -8.32 10.18
CA GLY A 257 19.65 -7.99 10.91
C GLY A 257 19.43 -7.00 12.05
N ALA A 258 18.57 -6.00 11.86
CA ALA A 258 18.19 -5.07 12.93
C ALA A 258 17.42 -5.78 14.05
N LEU A 259 16.57 -6.76 13.70
CA LEU A 259 15.83 -7.54 14.69
C LEU A 259 16.75 -8.46 15.50
N MET A 260 17.76 -9.05 14.84
CA MET A 260 18.81 -9.83 15.50
C MET A 260 19.57 -8.97 16.52
N ALA A 261 19.91 -7.73 16.16
CA ALA A 261 20.60 -6.80 17.06
C ALA A 261 19.81 -6.50 18.35
N VAL A 262 18.48 -6.37 18.25
CA VAL A 262 17.62 -6.16 19.42
C VAL A 262 17.67 -7.38 20.34
N ALA A 263 17.53 -8.58 19.80
CA ALA A 263 17.61 -9.81 20.58
C ALA A 263 19.00 -9.98 21.23
N GLU A 264 20.09 -9.78 20.48
CA GLU A 264 21.47 -9.81 20.99
C GLU A 264 21.70 -8.79 22.12
N HIS A 265 21.18 -7.58 21.98
CA HIS A 265 21.31 -6.55 23.00
C HIS A 265 20.61 -6.94 24.32
N HIS A 266 19.36 -7.40 24.25
CA HIS A 266 18.59 -7.72 25.45
C HIS A 266 19.02 -9.05 26.09
N VAL A 267 19.39 -10.04 25.29
CA VAL A 267 19.88 -11.34 25.79
C VAL A 267 21.32 -11.23 26.28
N GLY A 268 22.21 -10.53 25.57
CA GLY A 268 23.61 -10.39 25.97
C GLY A 268 23.79 -9.77 27.36
N LYS A 269 22.92 -8.83 27.74
CA LYS A 269 22.87 -8.27 29.12
C LYS A 269 22.63 -9.32 30.20
N ARG A 270 22.02 -10.47 29.89
CA ARG A 270 21.76 -11.57 30.85
C ARG A 270 22.94 -12.50 31.04
N PHE A 271 23.89 -12.49 30.12
CA PHE A 271 25.10 -13.32 30.17
C PHE A 271 26.33 -12.49 30.56
N ALA A 272 26.15 -11.22 30.93
CA ALA A 272 27.22 -10.40 31.48
C ALA A 272 27.69 -10.95 32.85
N PRO A 273 28.98 -10.78 33.22
CA PRO A 273 29.54 -11.36 34.46
C PRO A 273 28.81 -10.96 35.75
N ASP A 274 28.16 -9.79 35.78
CA ASP A 274 27.45 -9.20 36.92
C ASP A 274 25.91 -9.30 36.78
N ALA A 275 25.41 -10.03 35.79
CA ALA A 275 23.99 -10.14 35.52
C ALA A 275 23.25 -10.87 36.66
N LYS A 276 22.25 -10.21 37.24
CA LYS A 276 21.35 -10.84 38.23
C LYS A 276 20.33 -11.72 37.53
N GLU A 277 20.06 -12.87 38.14
CA GLU A 277 18.97 -13.74 37.72
C GLU A 277 17.62 -13.01 37.84
N LYS A 278 16.74 -13.23 36.87
CA LYS A 278 15.37 -12.71 36.88
C LYS A 278 14.37 -13.85 36.69
N GLN A 279 13.17 -13.65 37.22
CA GLN A 279 12.02 -14.54 37.05
C GLN A 279 11.20 -14.13 35.82
N ASP A 280 11.83 -14.22 34.64
CA ASP A 280 11.21 -14.02 33.33
C ASP A 280 11.47 -15.24 32.41
N MET A 281 10.84 -15.29 31.22
CA MET A 281 10.96 -16.46 30.34
C MET A 281 12.42 -16.73 29.95
N LEU A 282 13.20 -15.67 29.71
CA LEU A 282 14.63 -15.79 29.44
C LEU A 282 15.40 -16.34 30.64
N GLY A 283 15.08 -15.91 31.86
CA GLY A 283 15.63 -16.52 33.08
C GLY A 283 15.32 -18.01 33.19
N SER A 284 14.09 -18.43 32.88
CA SER A 284 13.71 -19.85 32.83
C SER A 284 14.50 -20.63 31.79
N PHE A 285 14.72 -20.07 30.60
CA PHE A 285 15.52 -20.71 29.55
C PHE A 285 16.97 -20.94 30.00
N ILE A 286 17.57 -19.95 30.65
CA ILE A 286 18.93 -20.04 31.19
C ILE A 286 19.02 -21.14 32.26
N ARG A 287 18.06 -21.21 33.19
CA ARG A 287 17.99 -22.29 34.21
C ARG A 287 17.89 -23.68 33.60
N HIS A 288 17.21 -23.79 32.46
CA HIS A 288 17.09 -25.03 31.68
C HIS A 288 18.25 -25.24 30.69
N GLY A 289 19.35 -24.51 30.90
CA GLY A 289 20.63 -24.70 30.25
C GLY A 289 20.73 -24.15 28.83
N LEU A 290 19.85 -23.23 28.41
CA LEU A 290 20.03 -22.53 27.13
C LEU A 290 21.25 -21.60 27.21
N ASN A 291 22.14 -21.72 26.23
CA ASN A 291 23.26 -20.79 26.10
C ASN A 291 22.80 -19.46 25.48
N GLN A 292 23.70 -18.47 25.46
CA GLN A 292 23.38 -17.13 24.96
C GLN A 292 22.81 -17.13 23.54
N GLN A 293 23.42 -17.88 22.62
CA GLN A 293 22.97 -17.95 21.23
C GLN A 293 21.60 -18.62 21.09
N GLU A 294 21.34 -19.71 21.81
CA GLU A 294 20.02 -20.33 21.84
C GLU A 294 18.97 -19.34 22.35
N CYS A 295 19.27 -18.60 23.42
CA CYS A 295 18.42 -17.56 23.97
C CYS A 295 18.17 -16.38 23.00
N GLU A 296 19.17 -15.96 22.23
CA GLU A 296 19.03 -14.91 21.21
C GLU A 296 18.04 -15.31 20.11
N VAL A 297 18.15 -16.54 19.61
CA VAL A 297 17.30 -17.04 18.53
C VAL A 297 15.87 -17.32 19.04
N GLU A 298 15.72 -17.92 20.23
CA GLU A 298 14.41 -18.11 20.86
C GLU A 298 13.76 -16.77 21.24
N GLY A 299 14.54 -15.81 21.76
CA GLY A 299 14.10 -14.47 22.10
C GLY A 299 13.54 -13.72 20.90
N LEU A 300 14.25 -13.76 19.76
CA LEU A 300 13.76 -13.18 18.51
C LEU A 300 12.46 -13.87 18.02
N PHE A 301 12.40 -15.20 18.11
CA PHE A 301 11.20 -15.94 17.72
C PHE A 301 9.99 -15.60 18.59
N MET A 302 10.18 -15.46 19.91
CA MET A 302 9.13 -15.02 20.84
C MET A 302 8.50 -13.69 20.42
N ILE A 303 9.32 -12.68 20.11
CA ILE A 303 8.83 -11.35 19.71
C ILE A 303 7.96 -11.47 18.45
N VAL A 304 8.45 -12.13 17.39
CA VAL A 304 7.70 -12.22 16.13
C VAL A 304 6.44 -13.06 16.30
N ALA A 305 6.53 -14.22 16.94
CA ALA A 305 5.42 -15.15 17.07
C ALA A 305 4.33 -14.65 18.03
N GLY A 306 4.72 -14.07 19.16
CA GLY A 306 3.80 -13.62 20.22
C GLY A 306 3.06 -12.32 19.91
N THR A 307 3.59 -11.49 19.00
CA THR A 307 2.98 -10.19 18.70
C THR A 307 1.77 -10.31 17.77
N GLU A 308 1.97 -10.69 16.51
CA GLU A 308 0.91 -10.61 15.49
C GLU A 308 -0.17 -11.69 15.68
N SER A 309 0.19 -12.87 16.19
CA SER A 309 -0.77 -13.98 16.33
C SER A 309 -1.85 -13.68 17.37
N THR A 310 -1.47 -13.25 18.57
CA THR A 310 -2.45 -12.89 19.61
C THR A 310 -3.21 -11.62 19.25
N ALA A 311 -2.55 -10.61 18.67
CA ALA A 311 -3.20 -9.38 18.22
C ALA A 311 -4.28 -9.67 17.17
N SER A 312 -3.95 -10.54 16.20
CA SER A 312 -4.91 -11.01 15.19
C SER A 312 -6.12 -11.70 15.80
N ALA A 313 -5.93 -12.52 16.85
CA ALA A 313 -7.02 -13.19 17.54
C ALA A 313 -7.95 -12.19 18.25
N ILE A 314 -7.37 -11.22 18.96
CA ILE A 314 -8.11 -10.17 19.70
C ILE A 314 -8.96 -9.36 18.72
N ARG A 315 -8.34 -8.77 17.70
CA ARG A 315 -9.04 -7.90 16.74
C ARG A 315 -10.06 -8.67 15.89
N SER A 316 -9.76 -9.90 15.51
CA SER A 316 -10.71 -10.76 14.80
C SER A 316 -11.94 -11.06 15.63
N THR A 317 -11.78 -11.32 16.93
CA THR A 317 -12.90 -11.57 17.83
C THR A 317 -13.74 -10.29 18.03
N LEU A 318 -13.08 -9.15 18.27
CA LEU A 318 -13.74 -7.86 18.43
C LEU A 318 -14.52 -7.42 17.18
N ILE A 319 -14.01 -7.66 15.97
CA ILE A 319 -14.75 -7.39 14.72
C ILE A 319 -16.09 -8.13 14.73
N HIS A 320 -16.09 -9.44 15.03
CA HIS A 320 -17.32 -10.21 14.97
C HIS A 320 -18.30 -9.77 16.05
N ILE A 321 -17.81 -9.44 17.26
CA ILE A 321 -18.62 -8.86 18.33
C ILE A 321 -19.27 -7.55 17.85
N MET A 322 -18.50 -6.59 17.32
CA MET A 322 -19.00 -5.29 16.85
C MET A 322 -19.97 -5.40 15.67
N THR A 323 -19.81 -6.38 14.78
CA THR A 323 -20.71 -6.60 13.64
C THR A 323 -21.96 -7.43 13.99
N CYS A 324 -22.06 -7.94 15.22
CA CYS A 324 -23.18 -8.78 15.65
C CYS A 324 -23.83 -8.20 16.92
N PRO A 325 -24.77 -7.24 16.77
CA PRO A 325 -25.41 -6.57 17.91
C PRO A 325 -25.98 -7.53 18.97
N ARG A 326 -26.57 -8.64 18.54
CA ARG A 326 -27.08 -9.70 19.42
C ARG A 326 -25.99 -10.28 20.35
N VAL A 327 -24.79 -10.53 19.81
CA VAL A 327 -23.66 -11.06 20.58
C VAL A 327 -23.07 -9.97 21.46
N TYR A 328 -22.92 -8.76 20.91
CA TYR A 328 -22.42 -7.59 21.64
C TYR A 328 -23.22 -7.35 22.93
N GLN A 329 -24.55 -7.24 22.81
CA GLN A 329 -25.43 -6.95 23.94
C GLN A 329 -25.43 -8.08 24.98
N LYS A 330 -25.44 -9.33 24.54
CA LYS A 330 -25.43 -10.49 25.45
C LYS A 330 -24.11 -10.62 26.21
N LEU A 331 -22.99 -10.33 25.55
CA LEU A 331 -21.69 -10.32 26.22
C LEU A 331 -21.58 -9.16 27.22
N LYS A 332 -22.04 -7.96 26.85
CA LYS A 332 -22.13 -6.82 27.78
C LYS A 332 -22.99 -7.15 29.00
N ALA A 333 -24.12 -7.83 28.82
CA ALA A 333 -24.97 -8.25 29.92
C ALA A 333 -24.29 -9.25 30.86
N GLU A 334 -23.57 -10.27 30.33
CA GLU A 334 -22.81 -11.21 31.16
C GLU A 334 -21.72 -10.48 31.96
N ILE A 335 -20.99 -9.56 31.31
CA ILE A 335 -19.93 -8.76 31.95
C ILE A 335 -20.51 -7.89 33.07
N ASN A 336 -21.60 -7.16 32.81
CA ASN A 336 -22.21 -6.26 33.79
C ASN A 336 -22.74 -7.04 34.99
N LEU A 337 -23.45 -8.15 34.77
CA LEU A 337 -23.97 -8.99 35.85
C LEU A 337 -22.83 -9.53 36.74
N ALA A 338 -21.73 -9.99 36.14
CA ALA A 338 -20.59 -10.50 36.90
C ALA A 338 -19.91 -9.41 37.75
N VAL A 339 -19.88 -8.16 37.26
CA VAL A 339 -19.38 -6.99 38.00
C VAL A 339 -20.34 -6.64 39.15
N GLU A 340 -21.64 -6.56 38.89
CA GLU A 340 -22.67 -6.24 39.89
C GLU A 340 -22.71 -7.25 41.04
N GLU A 341 -22.55 -8.55 40.73
CA GLU A 341 -22.51 -9.62 41.73
C GLU A 341 -21.15 -9.72 42.47
N GLY A 342 -20.17 -8.88 42.13
CA GLY A 342 -18.83 -8.92 42.72
C GLY A 342 -18.04 -10.21 42.44
N LYS A 343 -18.39 -10.94 41.37
CA LYS A 343 -17.76 -12.22 40.99
C LYS A 343 -16.41 -12.04 40.29
N VAL A 344 -16.10 -10.83 39.83
CA VAL A 344 -14.92 -10.51 39.03
C VAL A 344 -14.14 -9.34 39.63
N SER A 345 -12.83 -9.43 39.55
CA SER A 345 -11.91 -8.39 40.02
C SER A 345 -11.59 -7.36 38.92
N SER A 346 -10.81 -6.33 39.27
CA SER A 346 -10.37 -5.28 38.36
C SER A 346 -8.87 -5.00 38.54
N PRO A 347 -8.00 -5.31 37.55
CA PRO A 347 -8.30 -6.09 36.34
C PRO A 347 -8.68 -7.54 36.67
N ILE A 348 -9.55 -8.14 35.85
CA ILE A 348 -10.10 -9.50 36.05
C ILE A 348 -8.98 -10.56 36.16
N LYS A 349 -9.10 -11.55 37.05
CA LYS A 349 -8.18 -12.70 37.09
C LYS A 349 -8.50 -13.70 35.98
N LEU A 350 -7.52 -14.47 35.53
CA LEU A 350 -7.71 -15.46 34.47
C LEU A 350 -8.76 -16.52 34.84
N GLU A 351 -8.74 -17.03 36.08
CA GLU A 351 -9.72 -18.02 36.54
C GLU A 351 -11.15 -17.45 36.62
N GLU A 352 -11.28 -16.16 36.96
CA GLU A 352 -12.57 -15.45 36.93
C GLU A 352 -13.07 -15.33 35.48
N ALA A 353 -12.22 -14.92 34.54
CA ALA A 353 -12.59 -14.81 33.13
C ALA A 353 -12.99 -16.17 32.53
N LYS A 354 -12.31 -17.25 32.89
CA LYS A 354 -12.65 -18.63 32.46
C LYS A 354 -14.02 -19.09 32.95
N SER A 355 -14.50 -18.55 34.07
CA SER A 355 -15.82 -18.88 34.63
C SER A 355 -16.98 -18.26 33.84
N LEU A 356 -16.71 -17.22 33.04
CA LEU A 356 -17.70 -16.53 32.19
C LEU A 356 -17.94 -17.34 30.92
N SER A 357 -19.03 -18.10 30.93
CA SER A 357 -19.34 -19.10 29.92
C SER A 357 -19.55 -18.51 28.52
N PHE A 358 -20.21 -17.35 28.40
CA PHE A 358 -20.47 -16.72 27.11
C PHE A 358 -19.22 -16.03 26.56
N LEU A 359 -18.39 -15.43 27.43
CA LEU A 359 -17.04 -14.96 27.05
C LEU A 359 -16.19 -16.11 26.48
N GLN A 360 -16.18 -17.30 27.09
CA GLN A 360 -15.45 -18.45 26.54
C GLN A 360 -15.96 -18.81 25.15
N ALA A 361 -17.29 -18.90 25.00
CA ALA A 361 -17.92 -19.21 23.73
C ALA A 361 -17.56 -18.19 22.63
N VAL A 362 -17.52 -16.90 22.98
CA VAL A 362 -17.15 -15.79 22.08
C VAL A 362 -15.70 -15.91 21.62
N ILE A 363 -14.77 -16.25 22.53
CA ILE A 363 -13.35 -16.42 22.22
C ILE A 363 -13.12 -17.61 21.29
N TYR A 364 -13.70 -18.77 21.61
CA TYR A 364 -13.60 -19.96 20.76
C TYR A 364 -14.22 -19.74 19.38
N GLU A 365 -15.39 -19.09 19.32
CA GLU A 365 -16.02 -18.76 18.05
C GLU A 365 -15.19 -17.74 17.25
N GLY A 366 -14.54 -16.78 17.92
CA GLY A 366 -13.64 -15.81 17.30
C GLY A 366 -12.45 -16.48 16.60
N ILE A 367 -11.75 -17.37 17.32
CA ILE A 367 -10.63 -18.17 16.78
C ILE A 367 -11.12 -19.07 15.64
N ARG A 368 -12.31 -19.69 15.78
CA ARG A 368 -12.89 -20.55 14.73
C ARG A 368 -13.15 -19.76 13.45
N MET A 369 -13.75 -18.57 13.56
CA MET A 369 -14.07 -17.76 12.39
C MET A 369 -12.82 -17.23 11.70
N ARG A 370 -11.86 -16.70 12.47
CA ARG A 370 -10.63 -16.13 11.94
C ARG A 370 -9.45 -16.60 12.79
N PRO A 371 -8.90 -17.79 12.46
CA PRO A 371 -7.75 -18.32 13.17
C PRO A 371 -6.50 -17.44 12.90
N PRO A 372 -5.65 -17.20 13.92
CA PRO A 372 -4.47 -16.38 13.76
C PRO A 372 -3.43 -16.91 12.76
N LEU A 373 -3.31 -18.24 12.68
CA LEU A 373 -2.34 -18.92 11.83
C LEU A 373 -3.05 -19.86 10.84
N LEU A 374 -2.67 -19.72 9.57
CA LEU A 374 -3.23 -20.39 8.39
C LEU A 374 -2.14 -21.06 7.52
N GLY A 375 -0.90 -21.13 8.02
CA GLY A 375 0.22 -21.79 7.33
C GLY A 375 -0.04 -23.28 7.07
N LEU A 376 0.75 -23.88 6.17
CA LEU A 376 0.57 -25.27 5.75
C LEU A 376 1.04 -26.31 6.78
N PHE A 377 2.00 -25.95 7.64
CA PHE A 377 2.53 -26.77 8.73
C PHE A 377 2.84 -28.25 8.37
N PRO A 378 3.58 -28.52 7.29
CA PRO A 378 3.71 -29.87 6.74
C PRO A 378 4.39 -30.86 7.70
N LYS A 379 3.95 -32.12 7.61
CA LYS A 379 4.61 -33.29 8.20
C LYS A 379 5.01 -34.26 7.09
N ILE A 380 6.21 -34.81 7.17
CA ILE A 380 6.75 -35.68 6.13
C ILE A 380 6.40 -37.12 6.46
N VAL A 381 5.81 -37.81 5.47
CA VAL A 381 5.49 -39.24 5.57
C VAL A 381 6.78 -40.04 5.76
N PRO A 382 6.86 -40.92 6.77
CA PRO A 382 8.06 -41.69 7.09
C PRO A 382 8.41 -42.71 6.00
N ASN A 383 9.61 -43.30 6.12
CA ASN A 383 10.04 -44.40 5.27
C ASN A 383 9.03 -45.56 5.34
N GLY A 384 8.72 -46.15 4.18
CA GLY A 384 7.69 -47.19 4.05
C GLY A 384 6.33 -46.69 3.55
N GLY A 385 6.07 -45.37 3.59
CA GLY A 385 4.79 -44.79 3.20
C GLY A 385 3.68 -45.10 4.20
N GLU A 386 2.48 -44.57 3.96
CA GLU A 386 1.34 -44.75 4.84
C GLU A 386 0.01 -44.62 4.10
N GLU A 387 -1.02 -45.32 4.57
CA GLU A 387 -2.36 -45.29 3.98
C GLU A 387 -3.28 -44.30 4.71
N PHE A 388 -3.96 -43.45 3.92
CA PHE A 388 -4.99 -42.52 4.38
C PHE A 388 -6.20 -42.59 3.46
N HIS A 389 -7.41 -42.77 4.01
CA HIS A 389 -8.65 -42.93 3.24
C HIS A 389 -8.56 -43.95 2.07
N GLY A 390 -7.93 -45.11 2.29
CA GLY A 390 -7.78 -46.13 1.23
C GLY A 390 -6.72 -45.79 0.17
N MET A 391 -5.95 -44.71 0.36
CA MET A 391 -4.91 -44.27 -0.56
C MET A 391 -3.53 -44.37 0.08
N PHE A 392 -2.64 -45.13 -0.54
CA PHE A 392 -1.24 -45.20 -0.14
C PHE A 392 -0.49 -43.93 -0.54
N ILE A 393 0.08 -43.25 0.45
CA ILE A 393 0.89 -42.05 0.31
C ILE A 393 2.36 -42.44 0.52
N PRO A 394 3.25 -42.18 -0.46
CA PRO A 394 4.64 -42.63 -0.37
C PRO A 394 5.46 -41.79 0.61
N ALA A 395 6.55 -42.41 1.10
CA ALA A 395 7.56 -41.76 1.91
C ALA A 395 8.07 -40.45 1.27
N GLY A 396 8.33 -39.44 2.11
CA GLY A 396 8.80 -38.13 1.65
C GLY A 396 7.72 -37.16 1.21
N THR A 397 6.45 -37.60 1.07
CA THR A 397 5.31 -36.70 0.80
C THR A 397 5.05 -35.80 2.00
N ALA A 398 4.75 -34.52 1.75
CA ALA A 398 4.34 -33.57 2.77
C ALA A 398 2.81 -33.58 2.96
N ILE A 399 2.35 -33.85 4.19
CA ILE A 399 0.95 -33.72 4.60
C ILE A 399 0.79 -32.40 5.35
N CYS A 400 0.03 -31.49 4.75
CA CYS A 400 -0.23 -30.13 5.21
C CYS A 400 -1.61 -30.02 5.87
N MET A 401 -1.73 -29.15 6.86
CA MET A 401 -2.99 -28.86 7.55
C MET A 401 -3.75 -27.74 6.84
N ASN A 402 -5.03 -27.96 6.55
CA ASN A 402 -5.94 -26.93 6.03
C ASN A 402 -6.80 -26.33 7.15
N THR A 403 -6.21 -25.49 8.00
CA THR A 403 -6.94 -24.80 9.08
C THR A 403 -8.12 -23.97 8.54
N SER A 404 -7.98 -23.40 7.34
CA SER A 404 -9.02 -22.57 6.71
C SER A 404 -10.31 -23.35 6.46
N SER A 405 -10.19 -24.61 6.00
CA SER A 405 -11.33 -25.50 5.74
C SER A 405 -11.79 -26.18 7.02
N LEU A 406 -10.85 -26.69 7.83
CA LEU A 406 -11.13 -27.42 9.07
C LEU A 406 -12.08 -26.62 9.98
N LEU A 407 -11.77 -25.35 10.25
CA LEU A 407 -12.56 -24.51 11.16
C LEU A 407 -13.88 -24.00 10.56
N ARG A 408 -14.12 -24.29 9.28
CA ARG A 408 -15.37 -24.00 8.55
C ARG A 408 -16.12 -25.27 8.15
N SER A 409 -15.71 -26.43 8.67
CA SER A 409 -16.34 -27.72 8.38
C SER A 409 -17.74 -27.76 8.97
N THR A 410 -18.75 -27.96 8.12
CA THR A 410 -20.13 -28.17 8.55
C THR A 410 -20.30 -29.51 9.29
N ALA A 411 -19.42 -30.48 9.04
CA ALA A 411 -19.41 -31.74 9.78
C ALA A 411 -18.96 -31.56 11.24
N LEU A 412 -18.04 -30.63 11.51
CA LEU A 412 -17.51 -30.38 12.86
C LEU A 412 -18.32 -29.31 13.62
N PHE A 413 -18.90 -28.35 12.90
CA PHE A 413 -19.53 -27.17 13.49
C PHE A 413 -20.99 -26.96 13.04
N GLY A 414 -21.63 -27.93 12.38
CA GLY A 414 -23.02 -27.83 11.94
C GLY A 414 -23.23 -26.99 10.67
N ASP A 415 -24.45 -27.00 10.14
CA ASP A 415 -24.78 -26.38 8.84
C ASP A 415 -24.59 -24.87 8.80
N ASP A 416 -24.64 -24.21 9.96
CA ASP A 416 -24.43 -22.79 10.14
C ASP A 416 -22.97 -22.42 10.45
N ALA A 417 -22.00 -23.28 10.08
CA ALA A 417 -20.57 -23.07 10.34
C ALA A 417 -20.02 -21.73 9.80
N ASP A 418 -20.67 -21.11 8.81
CA ASP A 418 -20.26 -19.80 8.30
C ASP A 418 -20.87 -18.60 9.05
N VAL A 419 -21.78 -18.84 10.00
CA VAL A 419 -22.39 -17.83 10.87
C VAL A 419 -21.59 -17.69 12.16
N TYR A 420 -21.34 -16.45 12.61
CA TYR A 420 -20.77 -16.19 13.94
C TYR A 420 -21.84 -16.38 15.01
N ARG A 421 -21.84 -17.54 15.67
CA ARG A 421 -22.83 -17.91 16.68
C ARG A 421 -22.14 -18.57 17.89
N PRO A 422 -21.66 -17.78 18.87
CA PRO A 422 -21.07 -18.31 20.09
C PRO A 422 -21.95 -19.33 20.84
N GLU A 423 -23.29 -19.21 20.75
CA GLU A 423 -24.23 -20.12 21.40
C GLU A 423 -24.02 -21.61 21.09
N ARG A 424 -23.37 -21.95 19.96
CA ARG A 424 -23.03 -23.34 19.64
C ARG A 424 -22.18 -24.04 20.71
N PHE A 425 -21.37 -23.27 21.44
CA PHE A 425 -20.55 -23.81 22.53
C PHE A 425 -21.34 -23.92 23.84
N MET A 426 -22.54 -23.34 23.90
CA MET A 426 -23.39 -23.31 25.10
C MET A 426 -24.49 -24.37 25.05
N GLU A 427 -25.03 -24.64 23.86
CA GLU A 427 -26.14 -25.56 23.62
C GLU A 427 -25.73 -27.04 23.74
N LEU A 428 -24.43 -27.34 23.76
CA LEU A 428 -23.91 -28.70 23.80
C LEU A 428 -23.65 -29.20 25.22
N GLU A 429 -23.92 -30.50 25.41
CA GLU A 429 -23.44 -31.28 26.55
C GLU A 429 -21.92 -31.14 26.73
N LYS A 430 -21.45 -31.21 27.98
CA LYS A 430 -20.05 -30.93 28.35
C LYS A 430 -19.04 -31.73 27.54
N SER A 431 -19.29 -33.01 27.28
CA SER A 431 -18.38 -33.89 26.52
C SER A 431 -18.23 -33.44 25.06
N LYS A 432 -19.35 -33.16 24.38
CA LYS A 432 -19.40 -32.69 22.98
C LYS A 432 -18.84 -31.28 22.84
N ARG A 433 -19.13 -30.40 23.80
CA ARG A 433 -18.52 -29.05 23.87
C ARG A 433 -17.00 -29.12 23.95
N SER A 434 -16.49 -29.93 24.86
CA SER A 434 -15.04 -30.12 25.02
C SER A 434 -14.40 -30.69 23.76
N GLU A 435 -15.12 -31.52 23.00
CA GLU A 435 -14.65 -32.02 21.70
C GLU A 435 -14.60 -30.93 20.64
N MET A 436 -15.64 -30.09 20.56
CA MET A 436 -15.67 -28.94 19.66
C MET A 436 -14.56 -27.95 19.96
N GLU A 437 -14.32 -27.63 21.24
CA GLU A 437 -13.20 -26.81 21.70
C GLU A 437 -11.87 -27.43 21.26
N ARG A 438 -11.65 -28.72 21.49
CA ARG A 438 -10.44 -29.43 21.02
C ARG A 438 -10.25 -29.36 19.49
N ASN A 439 -11.34 -29.35 18.72
CA ASN A 439 -11.26 -29.18 17.26
C ASN A 439 -10.85 -27.75 16.87
N VAL A 440 -11.37 -26.71 17.56
CA VAL A 440 -10.89 -25.32 17.38
C VAL A 440 -9.42 -25.20 17.76
N GLU A 441 -9.02 -25.86 18.85
CA GLU A 441 -7.66 -25.83 19.36
C GLU A 441 -6.62 -26.47 18.43
N LEU A 442 -7.03 -27.23 17.40
CA LEU A 442 -6.12 -27.66 16.33
C LEU A 442 -5.47 -26.47 15.63
N ALA A 443 -6.04 -25.26 15.69
CA ALA A 443 -5.39 -24.01 15.27
C ALA A 443 -4.05 -23.75 16.00
N PHE A 444 -3.85 -24.34 17.17
CA PHE A 444 -2.61 -24.30 17.95
C PHE A 444 -1.71 -25.54 17.71
N GLY A 445 -2.05 -26.40 16.75
CA GLY A 445 -1.39 -27.68 16.50
C GLY A 445 -1.78 -28.76 17.51
N TYR A 446 -1.11 -29.91 17.44
CA TYR A 446 -1.42 -31.08 18.28
C TYR A 446 -0.16 -31.82 18.74
N GLY A 447 -0.30 -32.58 19.84
CA GLY A 447 0.72 -33.48 20.37
C GLY A 447 2.09 -32.82 20.58
N GLN A 448 3.14 -33.47 20.08
CA GLN A 448 4.52 -33.02 20.27
C GLN A 448 4.76 -31.63 19.67
N TYR A 449 4.04 -31.25 18.61
CA TYR A 449 4.21 -29.98 17.91
C TYR A 449 3.22 -28.88 18.31
N MET A 450 2.38 -29.10 19.32
CA MET A 450 1.43 -28.10 19.83
C MET A 450 2.16 -26.82 20.30
N CYS A 451 1.55 -25.66 20.03
CA CYS A 451 2.00 -24.33 20.39
C CYS A 451 2.25 -24.23 21.90
N VAL A 452 3.45 -23.80 22.30
CA VAL A 452 3.80 -23.58 23.71
C VAL A 452 3.14 -22.31 24.27
N GLY A 453 2.91 -21.29 23.43
CA GLY A 453 2.33 -20.01 23.82
C GLY A 453 0.81 -20.01 24.00
N LYS A 454 0.13 -21.15 23.82
CA LYS A 454 -1.34 -21.25 23.91
C LYS A 454 -1.87 -20.66 25.22
N THR A 455 -1.24 -20.97 26.36
CA THR A 455 -1.67 -20.46 27.67
C THR A 455 -1.62 -18.94 27.75
N VAL A 456 -0.55 -18.32 27.24
CA VAL A 456 -0.38 -16.87 27.21
C VAL A 456 -1.41 -16.22 26.29
N ALA A 457 -1.61 -16.77 25.08
CA ALA A 457 -2.59 -16.25 24.12
C ALA A 457 -4.03 -16.28 24.67
N PHE A 458 -4.44 -17.38 25.30
CA PHE A 458 -5.77 -17.45 25.94
C PHE A 458 -5.87 -16.49 27.14
N MET A 459 -4.80 -16.28 27.90
CA MET A 459 -4.78 -15.30 28.98
C MET A 459 -5.00 -13.87 28.47
N GLU A 460 -4.29 -13.49 27.41
CA GLU A 460 -4.45 -12.19 26.76
C GLU A 460 -5.87 -12.01 26.19
N LEU A 461 -6.40 -13.01 25.46
CA LEU A 461 -7.75 -12.96 24.90
C LEU A 461 -8.84 -12.79 25.98
N ASN A 462 -8.78 -13.63 27.02
CA ASN A 462 -9.75 -13.60 28.11
C ASN A 462 -9.80 -12.24 28.80
N LYS A 463 -8.62 -11.73 29.18
CA LYS A 463 -8.52 -10.51 29.98
C LYS A 463 -8.76 -9.28 29.12
N SER A 464 -8.18 -9.19 27.92
CA SER A 464 -8.32 -8.00 27.08
C SER A 464 -9.74 -7.79 26.57
N ILE A 465 -10.41 -8.83 26.05
CA ILE A 465 -11.78 -8.69 25.53
C ILE A 465 -12.74 -8.31 26.65
N PHE A 466 -12.62 -8.94 27.82
CA PHE A 466 -13.42 -8.60 28.99
C PHE A 466 -13.19 -7.14 29.42
N GLU A 467 -11.95 -6.74 29.65
CA GLU A 467 -11.61 -5.42 30.18
C GLU A 467 -11.96 -4.28 29.22
N ILE A 468 -11.76 -4.47 27.92
CA ILE A 468 -12.12 -3.49 26.89
C ILE A 468 -13.64 -3.29 26.89
N LEU A 469 -14.43 -4.37 26.82
CA LEU A 469 -15.89 -4.28 26.75
C LEU A 469 -16.53 -3.93 28.10
N ARG A 470 -15.84 -4.15 29.22
CA ARG A 470 -16.25 -3.64 30.53
C ARG A 470 -16.17 -2.11 30.58
N ALA A 471 -15.08 -1.55 30.06
CA ALA A 471 -14.80 -0.12 30.15
C ALA A 471 -15.46 0.70 29.02
N PHE A 472 -15.59 0.13 27.82
CA PHE A 472 -15.93 0.90 26.63
C PHE A 472 -17.00 0.24 25.77
N ASP A 473 -17.68 1.10 25.00
CA ASP A 473 -18.45 0.71 23.84
C ASP A 473 -17.69 1.02 22.54
N LEU A 474 -17.74 0.07 21.60
CA LEU A 474 -16.96 0.09 20.37
C LEU A 474 -17.87 0.07 19.14
N GLN A 475 -17.60 0.97 18.20
CA GLN A 475 -18.32 1.05 16.93
C GLN A 475 -17.35 1.09 15.75
N LEU A 476 -17.51 0.14 14.82
CA LEU A 476 -16.78 0.18 13.55
C LEU A 476 -17.21 1.39 12.72
N LEU A 477 -16.25 2.13 12.16
CA LEU A 477 -16.53 3.24 11.26
C LEU A 477 -17.26 2.75 9.98
N SER A 478 -16.89 1.57 9.49
CA SER A 478 -17.44 0.99 8.25
C SER A 478 -17.79 -0.49 8.44
N PRO A 479 -18.95 -0.83 9.01
CA PRO A 479 -19.32 -2.21 9.30
C PRO A 479 -19.34 -3.14 8.07
N ALA A 480 -19.67 -2.62 6.88
CA ALA A 480 -19.68 -3.39 5.63
C ALA A 480 -18.27 -3.74 5.11
N LYS A 481 -17.26 -2.95 5.49
CA LYS A 481 -15.85 -3.20 5.19
C LYS A 481 -14.99 -2.81 6.41
N PRO A 482 -14.96 -3.66 7.46
CA PRO A 482 -14.36 -3.30 8.74
C PRO A 482 -12.86 -2.96 8.70
N CYS A 483 -12.14 -3.56 7.75
CA CYS A 483 -10.71 -3.35 7.55
C CYS A 483 -10.30 -3.79 6.13
N ASP A 484 -9.10 -3.39 5.71
CA ASP A 484 -8.41 -4.05 4.61
C ASP A 484 -7.80 -5.36 5.13
N VAL A 485 -7.93 -6.46 4.38
CA VAL A 485 -7.48 -7.78 4.83
C VAL A 485 -6.83 -8.57 3.70
N PHE A 486 -5.65 -9.10 3.97
CA PHE A 486 -4.94 -10.04 3.11
C PHE A 486 -4.58 -11.30 3.89
N SER A 487 -4.48 -12.43 3.19
CA SER A 487 -4.10 -13.73 3.77
C SER A 487 -2.83 -14.29 3.15
N TYR A 488 -1.77 -14.39 3.97
CA TYR A 488 -0.44 -14.92 3.65
C TYR A 488 0.01 -15.93 4.72
N GLY A 489 -0.85 -16.90 5.03
CA GLY A 489 -0.64 -17.84 6.13
C GLY A 489 -0.95 -17.27 7.50
N ILE A 490 -1.35 -15.98 7.55
CA ILE A 490 -1.98 -15.25 8.65
C ILE A 490 -2.91 -14.21 8.03
N PHE A 491 -3.82 -13.63 8.81
CA PHE A 491 -4.55 -12.43 8.40
C PHE A 491 -3.70 -11.19 8.69
N LEU A 492 -3.37 -10.43 7.65
CA LEU A 492 -2.79 -9.09 7.77
C LEU A 492 -3.92 -8.08 7.60
N GLU A 493 -4.25 -7.37 8.67
CA GLU A 493 -5.37 -6.44 8.74
C GLU A 493 -4.84 -5.02 8.98
N SER A 494 -5.38 -4.04 8.24
CA SER A 494 -5.03 -2.62 8.37
C SER A 494 -6.25 -1.71 8.22
N ASN A 495 -6.15 -0.46 8.66
CA ASN A 495 -7.23 0.53 8.58
C ASN A 495 -8.50 0.07 9.34
N MET A 496 -8.34 -0.49 10.53
CA MET A 496 -9.46 -0.99 11.33
C MET A 496 -9.93 0.12 12.29
N LEU A 497 -10.63 1.10 11.74
CA LEU A 497 -11.03 2.30 12.46
C LEU A 497 -12.26 2.08 13.33
N VAL A 498 -12.11 2.34 14.63
CA VAL A 498 -13.11 2.12 15.67
C VAL A 498 -13.34 3.42 16.44
N LYS A 499 -14.60 3.78 16.63
CA LYS A 499 -15.02 4.81 17.58
C LYS A 499 -15.19 4.16 18.96
N VAL A 500 -14.62 4.80 19.97
CA VAL A 500 -14.64 4.33 21.36
C VAL A 500 -15.45 5.32 22.20
N THR A 501 -16.38 4.82 23.01
CA THR A 501 -17.13 5.60 24.01
C THR A 501 -17.01 4.94 25.37
N GLU A 502 -17.01 5.71 26.46
CA GLU A 502 -17.12 5.11 27.79
C GLU A 502 -18.49 4.41 27.94
N SER A 503 -18.50 3.24 28.58
CA SER A 503 -19.75 2.51 28.81
C SER A 503 -20.57 3.11 29.96
N GLU A 504 -21.89 3.14 29.78
CA GLU A 504 -22.83 3.51 30.85
C GLU A 504 -22.74 2.49 32.00
N GLY A 505 -22.44 2.97 33.22
CA GLY A 505 -22.18 2.14 34.40
C GLY A 505 -20.71 2.01 34.80
N ALA A 506 -19.77 2.48 33.97
CA ALA A 506 -18.39 2.69 34.41
C ALA A 506 -18.35 3.94 35.32
N GLU A 507 -18.61 3.78 36.63
CA GLU A 507 -18.51 4.87 37.61
C GLU A 507 -17.22 5.67 37.38
N PRO A 508 -17.30 6.96 37.03
CA PRO A 508 -16.20 7.85 37.35
C PRO A 508 -16.41 8.21 38.82
N LYS A 509 -15.67 7.57 39.73
CA LYS A 509 -15.32 8.24 40.99
C LYS A 509 -14.47 9.44 40.60
N ILE A 510 -15.14 10.52 40.20
CA ILE A 510 -14.55 11.84 40.12
C ILE A 510 -14.36 12.22 41.58
N ASP A 511 -13.18 11.93 42.11
CA ASP A 511 -12.70 12.60 43.30
C ASP A 511 -12.51 14.08 42.94
N LEU A 512 -13.54 14.87 43.22
CA LEU A 512 -13.57 16.32 43.01
C LEU A 512 -12.61 17.07 43.95
N SER A 513 -11.82 16.36 44.77
CA SER A 513 -10.90 16.97 45.74
C SER A 513 -9.53 17.37 45.15
N GLU A 514 -9.05 16.76 44.06
CA GLU A 514 -7.72 17.11 43.52
C GLU A 514 -7.74 18.29 42.52
N LYS A 515 -8.90 18.71 42.02
CA LYS A 515 -8.98 19.77 40.99
C LYS A 515 -9.04 21.20 41.53
N TYR A 516 -8.94 21.38 42.85
CA TYR A 516 -8.94 22.69 43.52
C TYR A 516 -7.62 23.09 44.20
N MET A 517 -6.53 22.33 44.02
CA MET A 517 -5.22 22.63 44.63
C MET A 517 -4.07 22.70 43.61
N MET A 518 -4.26 23.44 42.51
CA MET A 518 -3.15 23.94 41.68
C MET A 518 -3.38 25.38 41.18
N LEU A 519 -4.15 26.16 41.93
CA LEU A 519 -4.10 27.61 41.91
C LEU A 519 -3.56 28.05 43.28
N LEU A 520 -2.35 28.62 43.25
CA LEU A 520 -1.60 29.31 44.31
C LEU A 520 -0.41 28.54 44.90
N ASP A 521 0.71 29.25 44.87
CA ASP A 521 2.02 29.02 45.52
C ASP A 521 2.92 27.89 45.01
N ILE A 522 3.87 28.25 44.11
CA ILE A 522 5.30 28.31 44.50
C ILE A 522 5.92 29.56 43.85
N LYS A 523 6.06 30.61 44.67
CA LYS A 523 7.20 31.51 44.62
C LYS A 523 8.45 30.70 44.97
N ASP A 524 9.37 30.48 44.03
CA ASP A 524 10.78 30.64 44.33
C ASP A 524 11.60 30.78 43.05
N LEU A 525 12.32 31.89 43.00
CA LEU A 525 13.17 32.34 41.91
C LEU A 525 14.57 32.49 42.50
N SER A 526 15.09 31.48 43.20
CA SER A 526 16.44 31.56 43.77
C SER A 526 17.01 30.22 44.27
N SER A 527 17.46 29.37 43.35
CA SER A 527 18.63 28.43 43.46
C SER A 527 18.41 27.31 42.43
N LEU A 528 19.21 27.15 41.36
CA LEU A 528 20.65 27.00 41.35
C LEU A 528 21.30 27.88 40.25
N LYS A 529 21.94 28.96 40.70
CA LYS A 529 23.09 29.56 40.03
C LYS A 529 24.36 28.93 40.61
N THR A 530 24.86 27.89 39.96
CA THR A 530 26.27 27.40 39.87
C THR A 530 26.14 25.98 39.32
N THR A 531 26.43 25.73 38.04
CA THR A 531 27.81 25.67 37.54
C THR A 531 27.90 26.20 36.11
N ALA A 532 28.33 27.45 35.99
CA ALA A 532 29.08 27.92 34.85
C ALA A 532 30.49 27.31 34.92
N ALA A 533 30.61 26.10 34.38
CA ALA A 533 31.81 25.44 33.86
C ALA A 533 31.25 24.15 33.24
N VAL A 534 30.96 24.07 31.93
CA VAL A 534 31.99 23.67 30.96
C VAL A 534 31.63 23.92 29.48
N LEU A 535 30.45 24.41 29.05
CA LEU A 535 30.07 24.23 27.62
C LEU A 535 29.68 25.45 26.75
N VAL A 536 30.23 26.66 26.97
CA VAL A 536 30.18 27.75 25.94
C VAL A 536 31.52 28.45 25.68
N SER A 537 32.66 27.93 26.14
CA SER A 537 33.96 28.43 25.64
C SER A 537 35.01 27.33 25.58
N LEU A 538 34.77 26.36 24.70
CA LEU A 538 35.83 25.67 23.98
C LEU A 538 35.44 25.53 22.50
N SER A 539 35.11 26.68 21.92
CA SER A 539 35.55 26.99 20.57
C SER A 539 37.08 27.00 20.59
N PHE A 540 37.72 25.86 20.33
CA PHE A 540 38.99 25.73 19.58
C PHE A 540 39.39 24.24 19.53
N VAL A 541 39.63 23.75 18.31
CA VAL A 541 40.30 22.46 17.99
C VAL A 541 39.42 21.21 18.20
N LEU A 542 38.57 20.77 17.25
CA LEU A 542 38.96 20.30 15.92
C LEU A 542 40.32 19.59 15.88
N LYS A 543 40.37 18.31 16.29
CA LYS A 543 41.26 17.25 15.76
C LYS A 543 40.88 15.94 16.49
N SER A 544 40.21 15.00 15.86
CA SER A 544 40.87 14.09 14.92
C SER A 544 40.00 13.81 13.70
N ARG A 545 40.23 14.64 12.68
CA ARG A 545 39.93 14.35 11.27
C ARG A 545 40.80 13.20 10.71
N GLN A 546 41.61 12.50 11.51
CA GLN A 546 42.58 11.52 11.01
C GLN A 546 42.03 10.09 10.90
N VAL A 547 41.11 9.63 11.76
CA VAL A 547 40.58 8.25 11.62
C VAL A 547 39.51 8.15 10.53
N LEU A 548 38.67 9.19 10.38
CA LEU A 548 37.69 9.30 9.28
C LEU A 548 38.36 9.59 7.93
N ASN A 549 39.50 10.29 7.89
CA ASN A 549 40.27 10.46 6.64
C ASN A 549 41.07 9.22 6.26
N VAL A 550 41.48 8.34 7.19
CA VAL A 550 42.12 7.07 6.85
C VAL A 550 41.11 6.07 6.27
N ILE A 551 39.88 6.04 6.78
CA ILE A 551 38.80 5.21 6.19
C ILE A 551 38.31 5.82 4.87
N ARG A 552 38.22 7.16 4.75
CA ARG A 552 37.93 7.81 3.46
C ARG A 552 39.06 7.65 2.46
N SER A 553 40.34 7.69 2.87
CA SER A 553 41.49 7.54 1.97
C SER A 553 41.67 6.10 1.52
N GLN A 554 41.34 5.10 2.36
CA GLN A 554 41.36 3.69 1.97
C GLN A 554 40.15 3.28 1.12
N LEU A 555 38.97 3.86 1.35
CA LEU A 555 37.81 3.69 0.46
C LEU A 555 37.97 4.47 -0.87
N LEU A 556 38.69 5.59 -0.88
CA LEU A 556 39.10 6.29 -2.10
C LEU A 556 40.22 5.55 -2.84
N LEU A 557 41.09 4.79 -2.16
CA LEU A 557 42.05 3.87 -2.77
C LEU A 557 41.35 2.65 -3.39
N LEU A 558 40.32 2.08 -2.76
CA LEU A 558 39.48 1.04 -3.37
C LEU A 558 38.60 1.55 -4.51
N HIS A 559 38.20 2.83 -4.48
CA HIS A 559 37.53 3.48 -5.62
C HIS A 559 38.50 3.83 -6.76
N LYS A 560 39.79 4.08 -6.47
CA LYS A 560 40.85 4.32 -7.47
C LYS A 560 41.42 3.02 -8.07
N SER A 561 41.45 1.89 -7.35
CA SER A 561 41.99 0.62 -7.86
C SER A 561 41.07 -0.16 -8.80
N PHE A 562 39.84 0.35 -9.05
CA PHE A 562 38.98 -0.12 -10.15
C PHE A 562 38.78 0.98 -11.22
N GLY A 563 39.65 1.98 -11.24
CA GLY A 563 39.88 2.81 -12.41
C GLY A 563 40.97 2.14 -13.26
N ASP A 564 40.56 1.66 -14.44
CA ASP A 564 41.38 1.22 -15.58
C ASP A 564 41.10 -0.22 -16.02
N PHE A 565 39.86 -0.46 -16.46
CA PHE A 565 39.64 -1.33 -17.61
C PHE A 565 38.62 -0.67 -18.54
N SER A 566 39.15 0.13 -19.45
CA SER A 566 38.44 0.68 -20.60
C SER A 566 38.15 -0.43 -21.61
N PHE A 567 36.87 -0.72 -21.85
CA PHE A 567 36.43 -1.21 -23.16
C PHE A 567 35.43 -0.20 -23.73
N THR A 568 35.96 0.78 -24.45
CA THR A 568 35.20 1.55 -25.43
C THR A 568 35.10 0.75 -26.72
N PRO A 569 33.90 0.49 -27.25
CA PRO A 569 33.67 0.64 -28.67
C PRO A 569 33.19 2.07 -28.87
N SER A 570 34.11 2.95 -29.26
CA SER A 570 33.78 4.21 -29.89
C SER A 570 32.98 3.93 -31.15
N VAL A 571 31.69 4.24 -31.16
CA VAL A 571 30.98 4.51 -32.42
C VAL A 571 30.97 6.03 -32.57
N PRO A 572 31.68 6.60 -33.55
CA PRO A 572 31.70 8.04 -33.75
C PRO A 572 30.31 8.51 -34.17
N PHE A 573 29.74 9.43 -33.40
CA PHE A 573 28.61 10.23 -33.87
C PHE A 573 29.21 11.47 -34.54
N GLN A 574 29.15 11.53 -35.88
CA GLN A 574 29.59 12.70 -36.62
C GLN A 574 28.58 13.85 -36.42
N GLY A 575 28.94 14.79 -35.55
CA GLY A 575 28.21 16.04 -35.35
C GLY A 575 28.79 16.81 -34.17
N ARG A 576 29.43 17.95 -34.42
CA ARG A 576 30.07 18.80 -33.40
C ARG A 576 29.01 19.31 -32.39
N GLY A 577 28.96 18.71 -31.20
CA GLY A 577 28.19 19.18 -30.05
C GLY A 577 28.29 18.19 -28.88
N SER A 578 28.70 18.66 -27.70
CA SER A 578 28.92 17.81 -26.51
C SER A 578 27.59 17.33 -25.91
N ILE A 579 27.25 16.05 -26.10
CA ILE A 579 26.13 15.38 -25.40
C ILE A 579 26.65 14.86 -24.05
N ALA A 580 26.04 15.28 -22.95
CA ALA A 580 26.41 14.81 -21.61
C ALA A 580 25.90 13.39 -21.36
N TYR A 581 26.80 12.51 -20.86
CA TYR A 581 26.46 11.14 -20.44
C TYR A 581 26.25 11.10 -18.94
N PRO A 582 25.08 10.65 -18.45
CA PRO A 582 24.91 10.41 -17.02
C PRO A 582 25.73 9.20 -16.56
N LYS A 583 26.45 9.33 -15.44
CA LYS A 583 27.25 8.26 -14.79
C LYS A 583 26.47 7.04 -14.28
N TYR A 584 25.22 6.82 -14.69
CA TYR A 584 24.30 5.91 -13.99
C TYR A 584 23.62 4.84 -14.86
N GLN A 585 24.12 4.53 -16.04
CA GLN A 585 23.63 3.41 -16.85
C GLN A 585 24.67 2.33 -17.07
N ALA A 586 24.85 1.49 -16.05
CA ALA A 586 25.36 0.14 -16.22
C ALA A 586 24.87 -0.77 -15.08
N HIS A 587 23.56 -0.90 -14.83
CA HIS A 587 23.04 -2.03 -14.02
C HIS A 587 21.61 -2.41 -14.44
N GLY A 588 21.49 -3.53 -15.15
CA GLY A 588 20.22 -4.15 -15.53
C GLY A 588 19.47 -4.81 -14.36
N LEU A 589 18.17 -5.07 -14.60
CA LEU A 589 17.20 -5.86 -13.82
C LEU A 589 16.89 -5.42 -12.37
N LEU A 590 17.84 -4.90 -11.59
CA LEU A 590 17.67 -4.57 -10.16
C LEU A 590 17.01 -3.20 -9.87
N ARG A 591 16.55 -2.47 -10.88
CA ARG A 591 15.94 -1.13 -10.72
C ARG A 591 14.52 -0.97 -11.29
N LEU A 592 13.80 -2.04 -11.64
CA LEU A 592 12.39 -1.94 -12.09
C LEU A 592 11.47 -1.26 -11.05
N GLY A 593 11.77 -1.39 -9.75
CA GLY A 593 11.03 -0.70 -8.67
C GLY A 593 11.33 0.79 -8.52
N ASN A 594 12.51 1.25 -8.94
CA ASN A 594 12.93 2.66 -8.86
C ASN A 594 12.76 3.39 -10.21
N SER A 595 12.68 2.68 -11.34
CA SER A 595 12.39 3.28 -12.66
C SER A 595 10.90 3.51 -12.90
N THR A 596 10.01 2.84 -12.14
CA THR A 596 8.55 3.03 -12.18
C THR A 596 8.07 4.15 -11.26
N ARG A 597 8.95 4.68 -10.40
CA ARG A 597 8.63 5.61 -9.30
C ARG A 597 9.57 6.80 -9.36
N THR A 598 9.10 7.88 -9.94
CA THR A 598 9.86 9.13 -9.99
C THR A 598 9.30 10.07 -8.91
N THR A 599 10.14 10.53 -7.99
CA THR A 599 9.79 11.64 -7.08
C THR A 599 9.98 12.96 -7.80
N GLY A 600 9.29 14.02 -7.37
CA GLY A 600 9.54 15.37 -7.90
C GLY A 600 11.03 15.76 -7.82
N SER A 601 11.69 15.41 -6.72
CA SER A 601 13.13 15.61 -6.51
C SER A 601 14.04 14.84 -7.50
N PHE A 602 13.65 13.65 -7.96
CA PHE A 602 14.42 12.90 -8.96
C PHE A 602 14.41 13.59 -10.33
N MET A 603 13.27 14.17 -10.73
CA MET A 603 13.16 14.93 -11.97
C MET A 603 14.01 16.20 -11.94
N THR A 604 14.09 16.86 -10.78
CA THR A 604 14.95 18.05 -10.57
C THR A 604 16.45 17.72 -10.67
N ASN A 605 16.88 16.60 -10.08
CA ASN A 605 18.29 16.17 -10.08
C ASN A 605 18.83 15.78 -11.46
N MET A 606 17.96 15.50 -12.43
CA MET A 606 18.37 15.18 -13.80
C MET A 606 18.85 16.42 -14.57
N VAL A 607 18.45 17.62 -14.15
CA VAL A 607 18.79 18.89 -14.81
C VAL A 607 19.73 19.75 -13.97
N SER A 608 19.60 19.77 -12.63
CA SER A 608 20.50 20.55 -11.79
C SER A 608 21.97 20.09 -11.85
N ASN A 609 22.21 18.81 -12.18
CA ASN A 609 23.56 18.23 -12.26
C ASN A 609 24.19 18.31 -13.65
N TYR A 610 23.46 18.72 -14.69
CA TYR A 610 23.97 18.80 -16.06
C TYR A 610 23.64 20.18 -16.63
N SER A 611 24.65 21.01 -16.87
CA SER A 611 24.52 22.32 -17.52
C SER A 611 24.11 22.25 -19.00
N CYS A 612 23.51 21.13 -19.45
CA CYS A 612 23.19 20.85 -20.85
C CYS A 612 21.67 20.68 -21.02
N PRO A 613 21.04 21.36 -22.01
CA PRO A 613 19.59 21.29 -22.26
C PRO A 613 19.12 19.97 -22.90
N VAL A 614 20.05 19.07 -23.26
CA VAL A 614 19.77 17.76 -23.88
C VAL A 614 20.55 16.66 -23.18
N VAL A 615 19.86 15.59 -22.78
CA VAL A 615 20.46 14.46 -22.05
C VAL A 615 20.02 13.14 -22.66
N ARG A 616 20.96 12.20 -22.82
CA ARG A 616 20.63 10.81 -23.20
C ARG A 616 20.16 10.04 -21.97
N VAL A 617 18.93 9.55 -22.00
CA VAL A 617 18.29 8.85 -20.86
C VAL A 617 18.13 7.34 -21.09
N ALA A 618 18.38 6.85 -22.30
CA ALA A 618 18.54 5.43 -22.62
C ALA A 618 19.42 5.27 -23.88
N PRO A 619 19.89 4.06 -24.24
CA PRO A 619 20.74 3.85 -25.42
C PRO A 619 20.20 4.52 -26.70
N ASN A 620 18.87 4.49 -26.90
CA ASN A 620 18.17 5.10 -28.01
C ASN A 620 17.14 6.17 -27.59
N GLU A 621 17.28 6.80 -26.41
CA GLU A 621 16.32 7.81 -25.91
C GLU A 621 17.02 9.11 -25.49
N LEU A 622 16.54 10.26 -26.00
CA LEU A 622 16.99 11.60 -25.66
C LEU A 622 15.88 12.40 -24.97
N SER A 623 16.25 13.17 -23.94
CA SER A 623 15.38 14.07 -23.19
C SER A 623 15.82 15.52 -23.39
N PHE A 624 14.88 16.38 -23.72
CA PHE A 624 15.09 17.81 -23.97
C PHE A 624 14.40 18.67 -22.91
N ILE A 625 14.91 19.87 -22.67
CA ILE A 625 14.23 20.89 -21.84
C ILE A 625 14.12 22.26 -22.51
N GLY A 626 14.70 22.44 -23.70
CA GLY A 626 14.57 23.68 -24.47
C GLY A 626 13.13 23.93 -24.91
N ASP A 627 12.75 25.19 -25.01
CA ASP A 627 11.42 25.61 -25.45
C ASP A 627 11.14 25.23 -26.90
N ARG A 628 12.14 25.35 -27.80
CA ARG A 628 12.02 24.97 -29.21
C ARG A 628 11.80 23.48 -29.44
N ALA A 629 12.30 22.64 -28.54
CA ALA A 629 12.10 21.19 -28.62
C ALA A 629 10.61 20.80 -28.59
N TRP A 630 9.75 21.62 -27.99
CA TRP A 630 8.31 21.38 -28.04
C TRP A 630 7.76 21.44 -29.47
N ASP A 631 8.13 22.47 -30.22
CA ASP A 631 7.70 22.66 -31.60
C ASP A 631 8.32 21.61 -32.53
N ASP A 632 9.62 21.32 -32.35
CA ASP A 632 10.33 20.35 -33.19
C ASP A 632 9.83 18.90 -32.99
N ILE A 633 9.47 18.50 -31.76
CA ILE A 633 9.05 17.12 -31.45
C ILE A 633 7.53 16.93 -31.61
N TYR A 634 6.73 17.90 -31.17
CA TYR A 634 5.28 17.75 -31.06
C TYR A 634 4.51 18.59 -32.08
N GLY A 635 5.14 19.62 -32.66
CA GLY A 635 4.54 20.51 -33.64
C GLY A 635 4.29 19.85 -34.99
N ILE A 636 3.58 20.58 -35.85
CA ILE A 636 3.34 20.17 -37.23
C ILE A 636 4.66 20.28 -38.01
N GLN A 637 5.14 19.16 -38.52
CA GLN A 637 6.37 19.13 -39.32
C GLN A 637 6.12 19.75 -40.70
N LYS A 638 6.90 20.77 -41.05
CA LYS A 638 6.84 21.42 -42.37
C LYS A 638 7.44 20.54 -43.47
N ASN A 639 8.51 19.81 -43.13
CA ASN A 639 9.30 19.00 -44.06
C ASN A 639 9.39 17.56 -43.55
N GLY A 640 8.44 16.70 -43.92
CA GLY A 640 8.42 15.29 -43.55
C GLY A 640 7.26 14.90 -42.63
N PRO A 641 7.16 13.61 -42.25
CA PRO A 641 6.05 13.12 -41.43
C PRO A 641 6.16 13.58 -39.97
N ASN A 642 5.01 13.82 -39.35
CA ASN A 642 4.93 14.05 -37.90
C ASN A 642 5.48 12.84 -37.13
N PHE A 643 6.08 13.09 -35.97
CA PHE A 643 6.69 12.02 -35.19
C PHE A 643 5.60 11.12 -34.58
N GLU A 644 5.76 9.81 -34.73
CA GLU A 644 4.82 8.85 -34.16
C GLU A 644 5.03 8.72 -32.65
N LYS A 645 3.96 8.32 -31.93
CA LYS A 645 4.10 7.95 -30.52
C LYS A 645 5.02 6.73 -30.39
N SER A 646 5.92 6.76 -29.40
CA SER A 646 6.73 5.58 -29.11
C SER A 646 5.83 4.42 -28.68
N PRO A 647 6.05 3.19 -29.18
CA PRO A 647 5.28 2.02 -28.74
C PRO A 647 5.55 1.62 -27.27
N ILE A 648 6.54 2.26 -26.64
CA ILE A 648 6.78 2.21 -25.19
C ILE A 648 5.67 2.96 -24.44
N PHE A 649 5.09 4.00 -25.04
CA PHE A 649 4.01 4.78 -24.45
C PHE A 649 2.72 3.95 -24.40
N ILE A 650 2.07 3.95 -23.24
CA ILE A 650 0.81 3.26 -22.99
C ILE A 650 -0.14 4.24 -22.30
N GLY A 651 -1.36 4.34 -22.82
CA GLY A 651 -2.42 5.14 -22.23
C GLY A 651 -3.23 4.39 -21.16
N ALA A 652 -4.37 4.98 -20.78
CA ALA A 652 -5.32 4.36 -19.86
C ALA A 652 -6.02 3.12 -20.46
N VAL A 653 -6.10 3.03 -21.80
CA VAL A 653 -6.94 2.07 -22.52
C VAL A 653 -6.11 1.24 -23.50
N SER A 654 -6.30 -0.08 -23.49
CA SER A 654 -5.69 -1.01 -24.45
C SER A 654 -6.49 -1.08 -25.76
N PRO A 655 -5.86 -1.42 -26.88
CA PRO A 655 -6.57 -1.69 -28.14
C PRO A 655 -7.63 -2.81 -27.98
N LEU A 656 -8.72 -2.71 -28.74
CA LEU A 656 -9.78 -3.72 -28.83
C LEU A 656 -10.01 -4.07 -30.30
N ASP A 657 -9.98 -5.36 -30.64
CA ASP A 657 -10.22 -5.87 -32.00
C ASP A 657 -9.36 -5.18 -33.08
N GLY A 658 -8.09 -4.91 -32.75
CA GLY A 658 -7.14 -4.21 -33.62
C GLY A 658 -7.34 -2.69 -33.72
N GLN A 659 -8.41 -2.15 -33.12
CA GLN A 659 -8.72 -0.72 -33.11
C GLN A 659 -8.21 -0.05 -31.83
N THR A 660 -7.93 1.25 -31.92
CA THR A 660 -7.38 2.06 -30.83
C THR A 660 -8.21 3.30 -30.60
N GLY A 661 -8.30 3.78 -29.36
CA GLY A 661 -8.77 5.13 -29.09
C GLY A 661 -7.77 6.20 -29.56
N ILE A 662 -8.21 7.45 -29.63
CA ILE A 662 -7.46 8.58 -30.19
C ILE A 662 -6.06 8.72 -29.59
N SER A 663 -5.88 8.43 -28.30
CA SER A 663 -4.58 8.57 -27.64
C SER A 663 -3.49 7.66 -28.21
N LEU A 664 -3.82 6.43 -28.63
CA LEU A 664 -2.84 5.44 -29.12
C LEU A 664 -2.87 5.24 -30.64
N ALA A 665 -3.78 5.92 -31.34
CA ALA A 665 -3.91 5.82 -32.78
C ALA A 665 -2.63 6.27 -33.51
N PRO A 666 -2.22 5.56 -34.59
CA PRO A 666 -1.22 6.05 -35.55
C PRO A 666 -1.64 7.38 -36.18
N ASN A 667 -0.72 8.16 -36.75
CA ASN A 667 -0.99 9.54 -37.17
C ASN A 667 -2.19 9.70 -38.13
N GLU A 668 -2.38 8.80 -39.09
CA GLU A 668 -3.50 8.84 -40.03
C GLU A 668 -4.85 8.61 -39.31
N VAL A 669 -4.96 7.50 -38.57
CA VAL A 669 -6.15 7.15 -37.78
C VAL A 669 -6.44 8.21 -36.73
N HIS A 670 -5.41 8.73 -36.07
CA HIS A 670 -5.50 9.83 -35.11
C HIS A 670 -6.09 11.07 -35.75
N THR A 671 -5.64 11.46 -36.95
CA THR A 671 -6.14 12.64 -37.66
C THR A 671 -7.63 12.51 -37.96
N ARG A 672 -8.07 11.34 -38.43
CA ARG A 672 -9.49 11.04 -38.66
C ARG A 672 -10.31 11.14 -37.36
N GLN A 673 -9.89 10.42 -36.31
CA GLN A 673 -10.61 10.43 -35.04
C GLN A 673 -10.63 11.81 -34.39
N ARG A 674 -9.54 12.59 -34.47
CA ARG A 674 -9.48 13.95 -33.92
C ARG A 674 -10.45 14.87 -34.64
N ARG A 675 -10.55 14.81 -35.97
CA ARG A 675 -11.49 15.62 -36.74
C ARG A 675 -12.93 15.32 -36.32
N ALA A 676 -13.28 14.03 -36.21
CA ALA A 676 -14.59 13.60 -35.75
C ALA A 676 -14.93 14.08 -34.31
N LEU A 677 -13.98 13.98 -33.38
CA LEU A 677 -14.20 14.33 -31.97
C LEU A 677 -14.08 15.83 -31.67
N ALA A 678 -13.37 16.60 -32.48
CA ALA A 678 -13.09 18.02 -32.22
C ALA A 678 -14.36 18.86 -32.04
N HIS A 679 -15.45 18.52 -32.75
CA HIS A 679 -16.73 19.21 -32.64
C HIS A 679 -17.29 19.25 -31.21
N VAL A 680 -17.07 18.19 -30.44
CA VAL A 680 -17.54 18.05 -29.04
C VAL A 680 -16.86 19.06 -28.11
N PHE A 681 -15.64 19.49 -28.43
CA PHE A 681 -14.81 20.38 -27.61
C PHE A 681 -14.73 21.82 -28.14
N THR A 682 -15.61 22.18 -29.07
CA THR A 682 -15.74 23.57 -29.55
C THR A 682 -16.40 24.45 -28.50
N ASN A 683 -16.09 25.74 -28.48
CA ASN A 683 -16.72 26.69 -27.55
C ASN A 683 -18.26 26.67 -27.68
N THR A 684 -18.79 26.50 -28.89
CA THR A 684 -20.23 26.38 -29.13
C THR A 684 -20.84 25.13 -28.48
N ALA A 685 -20.17 23.98 -28.55
CA ALA A 685 -20.63 22.75 -27.89
C ALA A 685 -20.52 22.86 -26.36
N LEU A 686 -19.40 23.41 -25.86
CA LEU A 686 -19.20 23.61 -24.42
C LEU A 686 -20.24 24.54 -23.80
N LEU A 687 -20.69 25.58 -24.53
CA LEU A 687 -21.81 26.43 -24.11
C LEU A 687 -23.12 25.65 -23.96
N GLN A 688 -23.39 24.68 -24.83
CA GLN A 688 -24.57 23.81 -24.71
C GLN A 688 -24.48 22.83 -23.52
N GLN A 689 -23.26 22.57 -23.05
CA GLN A 689 -22.96 21.70 -21.90
C GLN A 689 -22.86 22.48 -20.58
N GLN A 690 -22.96 23.81 -20.61
CA GLN A 690 -22.80 24.67 -19.45
C GLN A 690 -23.72 24.30 -18.29
N GLU A 691 -24.99 24.01 -18.57
CA GLU A 691 -25.97 23.67 -17.54
C GLU A 691 -25.64 22.36 -16.83
N ILE A 692 -25.05 21.39 -17.54
CA ILE A 692 -24.56 20.14 -16.95
C ILE A 692 -23.47 20.48 -15.92
N MET A 693 -22.44 21.22 -16.34
CA MET A 693 -21.33 21.59 -15.46
C MET A 693 -21.82 22.42 -14.26
N ARG A 694 -22.69 23.40 -14.51
CA ARG A 694 -23.28 24.26 -13.49
C ARG A 694 -24.00 23.45 -12.43
N SER A 695 -24.81 22.47 -12.81
CA SER A 695 -25.56 21.63 -11.87
C SER A 695 -24.66 20.85 -10.90
N HIS A 696 -23.50 20.36 -11.37
CA HIS A 696 -22.53 19.67 -10.52
C HIS A 696 -21.77 20.64 -9.61
N VAL A 697 -21.50 21.87 -10.07
CA VAL A 697 -20.94 22.93 -9.22
C VAL A 697 -21.96 23.40 -8.17
N ASP A 698 -23.24 23.49 -8.50
CA ASP A 698 -24.30 23.78 -7.54
C ASP A 698 -24.33 22.71 -6.44
N LYS A 699 -24.34 21.43 -6.84
CA LYS A 699 -24.28 20.30 -5.90
C LYS A 699 -23.04 20.34 -5.00
N LEU A 700 -21.88 20.68 -5.56
CA LEU A 700 -20.64 20.87 -4.80
C LEU A 700 -20.83 21.91 -3.67
N LEU A 701 -21.49 23.03 -3.95
CA LEU A 701 -21.71 24.09 -2.96
C LEU A 701 -22.83 23.72 -1.97
N THR A 702 -23.97 23.20 -2.44
CA THR A 702 -25.12 22.87 -1.58
C THR A 702 -24.85 21.69 -0.65
N SER A 703 -24.15 20.65 -1.13
CA SER A 703 -23.71 19.52 -0.30
C SER A 703 -22.71 19.93 0.80
N ARG A 704 -22.26 21.19 0.80
CA ARG A 704 -21.39 21.77 1.81
C ARG A 704 -22.10 22.76 2.72
N ILE A 705 -23.16 23.43 2.25
CA ILE A 705 -23.99 24.32 3.08
C ILE A 705 -24.88 23.52 4.06
N GLY A 706 -25.29 22.29 3.71
CA GLY A 706 -26.21 21.48 4.53
C GLY A 706 -25.61 20.75 5.76
N VAL A 707 -24.31 20.88 6.04
CA VAL A 707 -23.61 20.13 7.12
C VAL A 707 -22.91 21.10 8.11
N SER A 708 -23.36 22.35 8.19
CA SER A 708 -22.80 23.33 9.13
C SER A 708 -23.14 22.97 10.58
N ASP A 709 -22.11 22.66 11.37
CA ASP A 709 -22.15 22.80 12.82
C ASP A 709 -22.46 24.28 13.13
N THR A 710 -23.65 24.54 13.67
CA THR A 710 -24.27 25.85 13.87
C THR A 710 -23.52 26.76 14.86
N SER A 711 -22.35 26.33 15.35
CA SER A 711 -21.55 27.07 16.32
C SER A 711 -20.34 27.82 15.74
N LEU A 712 -19.80 27.47 14.55
CA LEU A 712 -18.52 28.04 14.07
C LEU A 712 -18.38 28.43 12.58
N ASN A 713 -19.37 28.19 11.70
CA ASN A 713 -19.32 28.54 10.25
C ASN A 713 -18.00 28.15 9.54
N ARG A 714 -17.36 27.03 9.94
CA ARG A 714 -16.10 26.56 9.36
C ARG A 714 -16.15 25.06 9.11
N MET A 715 -15.91 24.65 7.87
CA MET A 715 -15.92 23.24 7.48
C MET A 715 -14.60 22.83 6.84
N PRO A 716 -13.87 21.84 7.40
CA PRO A 716 -12.72 21.26 6.73
C PRO A 716 -13.19 20.36 5.58
N ILE A 717 -12.69 20.62 4.37
CA ILE A 717 -12.82 19.75 3.21
C ILE A 717 -11.47 19.10 2.89
N VAL A 718 -11.51 17.94 2.23
CA VAL A 718 -10.32 17.26 1.73
C VAL A 718 -10.31 17.26 0.20
N LEU A 719 -9.16 17.64 -0.36
CA LEU A 719 -8.84 17.54 -1.77
C LEU A 719 -7.75 16.47 -1.92
N THR A 720 -8.02 15.40 -2.67
CA THR A 720 -7.12 14.24 -2.76
C THR A 720 -7.40 13.41 -4.01
N ASN A 721 -6.42 12.61 -4.41
CA ASN A 721 -6.56 11.67 -5.52
C ASN A 721 -7.56 10.55 -5.20
N ASN A 722 -7.70 10.14 -3.94
CA ASN A 722 -8.48 8.95 -3.58
C ASN A 722 -9.82 9.30 -2.93
N GLY A 723 -10.57 10.22 -3.54
CA GLY A 723 -11.89 10.60 -3.04
C GLY A 723 -11.98 11.97 -2.38
N GLY A 724 -11.27 12.94 -2.93
CA GLY A 724 -11.48 14.35 -2.61
C GLY A 724 -12.73 14.89 -3.29
N ILE A 725 -13.23 15.99 -2.76
CA ILE A 725 -14.44 16.63 -3.29
C ILE A 725 -14.25 17.14 -4.74
N ASP A 726 -13.05 17.57 -5.09
CA ASP A 726 -12.63 17.91 -6.46
C ASP A 726 -12.75 16.71 -7.42
N THR A 727 -12.32 15.54 -6.96
CA THR A 727 -12.38 14.30 -7.74
C THR A 727 -13.82 13.83 -7.91
N TYR A 728 -14.65 13.89 -6.87
CA TYR A 728 -16.08 13.56 -6.98
C TYR A 728 -16.82 14.49 -7.94
N THR A 729 -16.55 15.79 -7.84
CA THR A 729 -17.17 16.80 -8.72
C THR A 729 -16.84 16.54 -10.18
N THR A 730 -15.56 16.38 -10.49
CA THR A 730 -15.11 16.13 -11.86
C THR A 730 -15.53 14.74 -12.37
N PHE A 731 -15.60 13.72 -11.51
CA PHE A 731 -16.03 12.37 -11.90
C PHE A 731 -17.52 12.31 -12.25
N ASP A 732 -18.39 12.89 -11.42
CA ASP A 732 -19.83 12.95 -11.68
C ASP A 732 -20.12 13.81 -12.91
N MET A 733 -19.44 14.95 -13.04
CA MET A 733 -19.54 15.84 -14.20
C MET A 733 -19.13 15.11 -15.49
N MET A 734 -18.01 14.39 -15.49
CA MET A 734 -17.56 13.63 -16.66
C MET A 734 -18.47 12.43 -16.97
N GLY A 735 -19.09 11.82 -15.96
CA GLY A 735 -20.12 10.79 -16.17
C GLY A 735 -21.32 11.33 -16.92
N ASP A 736 -21.79 12.50 -16.52
CA ASP A 736 -22.89 13.18 -17.16
C ASP A 736 -22.53 13.67 -18.58
N LEU A 737 -21.36 14.30 -18.73
CA LEU A 737 -20.85 14.76 -20.03
C LEU A 737 -20.58 13.61 -21.00
N CYS A 738 -20.17 12.41 -20.54
CA CYS A 738 -19.91 11.28 -21.43
C CYS A 738 -21.15 10.42 -21.71
N PHE A 739 -22.04 10.25 -20.73
CA PHE A 739 -23.10 9.22 -20.76
C PHE A 739 -24.51 9.72 -20.46
N ALA A 740 -24.71 11.02 -20.22
CA ALA A 740 -25.98 11.58 -19.74
C ALA A 740 -26.44 11.01 -18.40
N GLU A 741 -25.50 10.54 -17.57
CA GLU A 741 -25.80 9.95 -16.29
C GLU A 741 -24.63 10.20 -15.31
N PRO A 742 -24.83 11.03 -14.27
CA PRO A 742 -23.82 11.20 -13.22
C PRO A 742 -23.66 9.92 -12.39
N PHE A 743 -22.53 9.77 -11.71
CA PHE A 743 -22.22 8.54 -10.96
C PHE A 743 -22.62 8.59 -9.48
N GLY A 744 -22.99 9.77 -8.98
CA GLY A 744 -23.58 9.97 -7.65
C GLY A 744 -22.56 10.06 -6.51
N CYS A 745 -21.28 10.31 -6.79
CA CYS A 745 -20.25 10.47 -5.75
C CYS A 745 -20.50 11.72 -4.89
N LEU A 746 -20.97 12.81 -5.49
CA LEU A 746 -21.37 14.03 -4.76
C LEU A 746 -22.60 13.80 -3.89
N ASP A 747 -23.59 13.06 -4.40
CA ASP A 747 -24.84 12.80 -3.69
C ASP A 747 -24.63 11.84 -2.49
N GLN A 748 -23.71 10.88 -2.61
CA GLN A 748 -23.41 9.89 -1.57
C GLN A 748 -22.30 10.35 -0.59
N GLY A 749 -21.55 11.40 -0.93
CA GLY A 749 -20.44 11.90 -0.13
C GLY A 749 -19.23 10.95 -0.05
N GLY A 750 -19.06 10.04 -1.01
CA GLY A 750 -18.04 9.00 -0.95
C GLY A 750 -17.63 8.40 -2.29
N ALA A 751 -16.48 7.73 -2.30
CA ALA A 751 -15.90 7.10 -3.49
C ALA A 751 -16.62 5.80 -3.84
N THR A 752 -16.86 5.60 -5.14
CA THR A 752 -17.31 4.30 -5.70
C THR A 752 -16.12 3.45 -6.13
N GLU A 753 -16.29 2.12 -6.23
CA GLU A 753 -15.25 1.22 -6.77
C GLU A 753 -14.75 1.67 -8.15
N TRP A 754 -15.65 2.22 -8.96
CA TRP A 754 -15.31 2.71 -10.28
C TRP A 754 -14.49 4.00 -10.23
N SER A 755 -14.85 4.95 -9.35
CA SER A 755 -14.06 6.19 -9.16
C SER A 755 -12.61 5.84 -8.78
N THR A 756 -12.41 4.95 -7.80
CA THR A 756 -11.09 4.45 -7.39
C THR A 756 -10.33 3.80 -8.55
N SER A 757 -11.03 3.02 -9.39
CA SER A 757 -10.42 2.39 -10.56
C SER A 757 -9.96 3.40 -11.61
N VAL A 758 -10.72 4.49 -11.82
CA VAL A 758 -10.41 5.56 -12.78
C VAL A 758 -9.15 6.33 -12.36
N ILE A 759 -9.07 6.70 -11.08
CA ILE A 759 -7.91 7.39 -10.50
C ILE A 759 -6.63 6.56 -10.67
N ASN A 760 -6.72 5.25 -10.45
CA ASN A 760 -5.54 4.39 -10.35
C ASN A 760 -5.12 3.74 -11.67
N VAL A 761 -5.84 3.97 -12.78
CA VAL A 761 -5.52 3.37 -14.10
C VAL A 761 -4.13 3.76 -14.62
N PHE A 762 -3.68 4.98 -14.32
CA PHE A 762 -2.37 5.51 -14.72
C PHE A 762 -1.20 4.81 -14.03
N LYS A 763 -1.39 4.37 -12.77
CA LYS A 763 -0.40 3.56 -12.05
C LYS A 763 -0.09 2.30 -12.84
N SER A 764 -1.12 1.54 -13.23
CA SER A 764 -1.00 0.31 -14.04
C SER A 764 -0.28 0.56 -15.37
N ALA A 765 -0.53 1.70 -16.02
CA ALA A 765 0.16 2.09 -17.25
C ALA A 765 1.66 2.34 -17.05
N ALA A 766 2.06 3.04 -15.98
CA ALA A 766 3.47 3.29 -15.69
C ALA A 766 4.30 2.00 -15.50
N TRP A 767 3.71 0.96 -14.91
CA TRP A 767 4.35 -0.35 -14.78
C TRP A 767 4.59 -1.02 -16.13
N ASP A 768 3.58 -1.14 -16.98
CA ASP A 768 3.71 -1.78 -18.30
C ASP A 768 4.68 -1.00 -19.21
N GLN A 769 4.66 0.34 -19.17
CA GLN A 769 5.65 1.15 -19.91
C GLN A 769 7.09 0.84 -19.46
N SER A 770 7.31 0.64 -18.17
CA SER A 770 8.64 0.29 -17.63
C SER A 770 9.05 -1.13 -18.04
N ILE A 771 8.10 -2.06 -18.06
CA ILE A 771 8.33 -3.43 -18.54
C ILE A 771 8.72 -3.42 -20.02
N ARG A 772 8.06 -2.63 -20.87
CA ARG A 772 8.39 -2.51 -22.31
C ARG A 772 9.80 -2.01 -22.58
N ARG A 773 10.35 -1.14 -21.72
CA ARG A 773 11.74 -0.66 -21.85
C ARG A 773 12.77 -1.76 -21.60
N VAL A 774 12.44 -2.76 -20.79
CA VAL A 774 13.36 -3.84 -20.42
C VAL A 774 13.12 -5.10 -21.25
N ALA A 775 11.85 -5.47 -21.44
CA ALA A 775 11.44 -6.71 -22.08
C ALA A 775 11.30 -6.60 -23.61
N GLY A 776 11.35 -5.38 -24.15
CA GLY A 776 10.92 -5.09 -25.51
C GLY A 776 9.40 -5.02 -25.66
N ILE A 777 8.93 -4.46 -26.77
CA ILE A 777 7.51 -4.27 -27.07
C ILE A 777 6.94 -5.51 -27.75
N ASN A 778 5.75 -5.95 -27.33
CA ASN A 778 5.00 -7.10 -27.86
C ASN A 778 5.76 -8.43 -27.80
N THR A 779 6.76 -8.55 -26.92
CA THR A 779 7.53 -9.79 -26.74
C THR A 779 6.81 -10.74 -25.79
N TRP A 780 7.15 -12.04 -25.88
CA TRP A 780 6.69 -13.03 -24.90
C TRP A 780 7.16 -12.67 -23.48
N LEU A 781 8.36 -12.09 -23.35
CA LEU A 781 8.93 -11.64 -22.10
C LEU A 781 8.12 -10.49 -21.48
N GLN A 782 7.64 -9.55 -22.30
CA GLN A 782 6.75 -8.49 -21.83
C GLN A 782 5.46 -9.09 -21.26
N LYS A 783 4.81 -10.01 -21.98
CA LYS A 783 3.56 -10.65 -21.53
C LYS A 783 3.77 -11.40 -20.20
N LEU A 784 4.89 -12.10 -20.07
CA LEU A 784 5.26 -12.79 -18.85
C LEU A 784 5.50 -11.82 -17.69
N MET A 785 6.31 -10.78 -17.92
CA MET A 785 6.62 -9.77 -16.90
C MET A 785 5.40 -8.95 -16.49
N VAL A 786 4.49 -8.61 -17.41
CA VAL A 786 3.21 -7.97 -17.08
C VAL A 786 2.39 -8.85 -16.15
N LYS A 787 2.32 -10.16 -16.42
CA LYS A 787 1.58 -11.12 -15.60
C LYS A 787 2.21 -11.36 -14.22
N LEU A 788 3.54 -11.29 -14.12
CA LEU A 788 4.27 -11.56 -12.87
C LEU A 788 4.49 -10.32 -12.00
N LEU A 789 4.68 -9.15 -12.60
CA LEU A 789 5.15 -7.94 -11.91
C LEU A 789 4.07 -6.89 -11.69
N ILE A 790 2.98 -6.89 -12.48
CA ILE A 790 1.87 -5.95 -12.24
C ILE A 790 0.95 -6.55 -11.17
N PRO A 791 0.71 -5.85 -10.03
CA PRO A 791 -0.19 -6.33 -8.99
C PRO A 791 -1.59 -6.65 -9.54
N SER A 792 -2.22 -7.71 -9.02
CA SER A 792 -3.56 -8.15 -9.44
C SER A 792 -4.62 -7.06 -9.26
N GLU A 793 -4.48 -6.23 -8.23
CA GLU A 793 -5.31 -5.06 -7.97
C GLU A 793 -5.22 -4.04 -9.12
N ALA A 794 -4.01 -3.72 -9.58
CA ALA A 794 -3.77 -2.80 -10.69
C ALA A 794 -4.25 -3.32 -12.04
N ALA A 795 -4.25 -4.64 -12.23
CA ALA A 795 -4.89 -5.28 -13.38
C ALA A 795 -6.43 -5.21 -13.31
N THR A 796 -6.98 -5.27 -12.09
CA THR A 796 -8.43 -5.20 -11.85
C THR A 796 -8.99 -3.82 -12.14
N TRP A 797 -8.32 -2.75 -11.73
CA TRP A 797 -8.77 -1.36 -12.03
C TRP A 797 -8.96 -1.11 -13.53
N ARG A 798 -8.03 -1.57 -14.37
CA ARG A 798 -8.16 -1.47 -15.84
C ARG A 798 -9.38 -2.21 -16.36
N LYS A 799 -9.66 -3.40 -15.82
CA LYS A 799 -10.81 -4.22 -16.20
C LYS A 799 -12.13 -3.56 -15.79
N VAL A 800 -12.24 -3.12 -14.52
CA VAL A 800 -13.44 -2.44 -13.98
C VAL A 800 -13.72 -1.17 -14.78
N HIS A 801 -12.70 -0.32 -14.96
CA HIS A 801 -12.84 0.92 -15.71
C HIS A 801 -13.31 0.68 -17.15
N PHE A 802 -12.74 -0.30 -17.84
CA PHE A 802 -13.14 -0.65 -19.20
C PHE A 802 -14.57 -1.21 -19.27
N LEU A 803 -14.93 -2.16 -18.41
CA LEU A 803 -16.24 -2.81 -18.45
C LEU A 803 -17.38 -1.83 -18.17
N ASN A 804 -17.25 -1.01 -17.12
CA ASN A 804 -18.28 -0.03 -16.76
C ASN A 804 -18.43 1.04 -17.84
N SER A 805 -17.32 1.53 -18.40
CA SER A 805 -17.35 2.50 -19.50
C SER A 805 -18.00 1.90 -20.75
N ARG A 806 -17.69 0.64 -21.08
CA ARG A 806 -18.29 -0.07 -22.21
C ARG A 806 -19.79 -0.24 -22.01
N GLU A 807 -20.21 -0.70 -20.85
CA GLU A 807 -21.63 -0.89 -20.53
C GLU A 807 -22.40 0.41 -20.68
N LYS A 808 -21.94 1.51 -20.05
CA LYS A 808 -22.61 2.82 -20.14
C LYS A 808 -22.59 3.40 -21.55
N THR A 809 -21.48 3.24 -22.28
CA THR A 809 -21.42 3.65 -23.70
C THR A 809 -22.48 2.93 -24.52
N LEU A 810 -22.59 1.60 -24.37
CA LEU A 810 -23.57 0.81 -25.11
C LEU A 810 -25.01 1.16 -24.73
N ARG A 811 -25.29 1.37 -23.43
CA ARG A 811 -26.60 1.83 -22.96
C ARG A 811 -26.97 3.20 -23.54
N ARG A 812 -26.05 4.16 -23.49
CA ARG A 812 -26.27 5.51 -24.03
C ARG A 812 -26.44 5.51 -25.55
N LEU A 813 -25.72 4.66 -26.27
CA LEU A 813 -25.88 4.49 -27.72
C LEU A 813 -27.21 3.83 -28.10
N ALA A 814 -27.75 2.95 -27.25
CA ALA A 814 -29.08 2.36 -27.44
C ALA A 814 -30.20 3.40 -27.29
N ASP A 815 -29.96 4.48 -26.54
CA ASP A 815 -30.86 5.61 -26.33
C ASP A 815 -30.48 6.82 -27.22
N GLY A 816 -30.29 6.57 -28.52
CA GLY A 816 -29.72 7.56 -29.46
C GLY A 816 -30.54 8.86 -29.61
N ASP A 817 -31.83 8.84 -29.25
CA ASP A 817 -32.75 9.97 -29.43
C ASP A 817 -32.80 10.91 -28.21
N ARG A 818 -32.14 10.57 -27.10
CA ARG A 818 -32.09 11.43 -25.90
C ARG A 818 -31.46 12.78 -26.21
N GLU A 819 -32.19 13.86 -25.94
CA GLU A 819 -31.80 15.26 -26.21
C GLU A 819 -30.86 15.89 -25.15
N HIS A 820 -30.27 15.07 -24.29
CA HIS A 820 -29.24 15.50 -23.34
C HIS A 820 -27.95 15.83 -24.09
N LYS A 821 -27.36 17.02 -23.90
CA LYS A 821 -26.24 17.53 -24.71
C LYS A 821 -24.86 16.95 -24.30
N ASP A 822 -24.81 15.64 -24.05
CA ASP A 822 -23.56 14.91 -23.76
C ASP A 822 -22.67 14.72 -25.00
N PHE A 823 -21.49 14.15 -24.82
CA PHE A 823 -20.53 13.87 -25.88
C PHE A 823 -21.08 12.90 -26.92
N ILE A 824 -21.81 11.86 -26.51
CA ILE A 824 -22.42 10.90 -27.43
C ILE A 824 -23.52 11.59 -28.24
N TYR A 825 -24.32 12.48 -27.65
CA TYR A 825 -25.27 13.32 -28.39
C TYR A 825 -24.60 14.08 -29.53
N HIS A 826 -23.51 14.80 -29.25
CA HIS A 826 -22.80 15.57 -30.27
C HIS A 826 -22.17 14.68 -31.35
N ILE A 827 -21.65 13.50 -30.97
CA ILE A 827 -21.13 12.52 -31.93
C ILE A 827 -22.24 11.99 -32.84
N LEU A 828 -23.42 11.69 -32.30
CA LEU A 828 -24.54 11.13 -33.07
C LEU A 828 -25.23 12.15 -33.98
N LYS A 829 -25.32 13.42 -33.57
CA LYS A 829 -25.93 14.49 -34.38
C LYS A 829 -25.00 15.01 -35.47
N ASN A 830 -23.68 14.89 -35.31
CA ASN A 830 -22.71 15.26 -36.34
C ASN A 830 -22.54 14.13 -37.37
N LYS A 831 -22.96 14.37 -38.63
CA LYS A 831 -22.90 13.37 -39.71
C LYS A 831 -21.48 12.84 -39.98
N GLU A 832 -20.46 13.71 -39.91
CA GLU A 832 -19.08 13.31 -40.14
C GLU A 832 -18.58 12.40 -39.02
N ALA A 833 -18.82 12.77 -37.76
CA ALA A 833 -18.40 12.00 -36.60
C ALA A 833 -19.10 10.63 -36.55
N LYS A 834 -20.42 10.60 -36.77
CA LYS A 834 -21.24 9.38 -36.79
C LYS A 834 -20.75 8.36 -37.82
N ASN A 835 -20.31 8.83 -38.99
CA ASN A 835 -19.85 7.94 -40.07
C ASN A 835 -18.36 7.57 -39.95
N SER A 836 -17.55 8.38 -39.26
CA SER A 836 -16.09 8.23 -39.21
C SER A 836 -15.58 7.41 -38.02
N LEU A 837 -16.41 7.21 -36.99
CA LEU A 837 -16.07 6.49 -35.77
C LEU A 837 -16.83 5.17 -35.70
N SER A 838 -16.12 4.06 -35.49
CA SER A 838 -16.78 2.79 -35.20
C SER A 838 -17.35 2.77 -33.78
N GLN A 839 -18.29 1.86 -33.49
CA GLN A 839 -18.78 1.67 -32.12
C GLN A 839 -17.63 1.32 -31.15
N THR A 840 -16.68 0.50 -31.57
CA THR A 840 -15.48 0.17 -30.79
C THR A 840 -14.63 1.41 -30.52
N GLU A 841 -14.44 2.28 -31.50
CA GLU A 841 -13.71 3.53 -31.31
C GLU A 841 -14.44 4.49 -30.38
N ILE A 842 -15.78 4.57 -30.44
CA ILE A 842 -16.57 5.36 -29.49
C ILE A 842 -16.35 4.83 -28.06
N ILE A 843 -16.45 3.51 -27.84
CA ILE A 843 -16.19 2.89 -26.53
C ILE A 843 -14.78 3.22 -26.03
N LEU A 844 -13.75 3.00 -26.85
CA LEU A 844 -12.36 3.26 -26.47
C LEU A 844 -12.11 4.73 -26.14
N ASN A 845 -12.76 5.65 -26.86
CA ASN A 845 -12.67 7.08 -26.60
C ASN A 845 -13.43 7.49 -25.34
N MET A 846 -14.62 6.95 -25.05
CA MET A 846 -15.33 7.24 -23.79
C MET A 846 -14.56 6.77 -22.56
N VAL A 847 -13.94 5.58 -22.62
CA VAL A 847 -13.06 5.07 -21.55
C VAL A 847 -11.90 6.05 -21.31
N LEU A 848 -11.28 6.56 -22.38
CA LEU A 848 -10.21 7.54 -22.28
C LEU A 848 -10.68 8.87 -21.70
N LEU A 849 -11.81 9.42 -22.18
CA LEU A 849 -12.27 10.75 -21.80
C LEU A 849 -12.60 10.85 -20.32
N ILE A 850 -13.18 9.80 -19.72
CA ILE A 850 -13.48 9.80 -18.28
C ILE A 850 -12.21 9.83 -17.43
N SER A 851 -11.24 8.96 -17.74
CA SER A 851 -9.98 8.92 -17.00
C SER A 851 -9.14 10.17 -17.21
N ALA A 852 -9.15 10.75 -18.41
CA ALA A 852 -8.45 11.98 -18.72
C ALA A 852 -9.10 13.22 -18.07
N GLY A 853 -10.42 13.39 -18.18
CA GLY A 853 -11.13 14.58 -17.69
C GLY A 853 -11.28 14.65 -16.18
N THR A 854 -11.41 13.50 -15.51
CA THR A 854 -11.62 13.45 -14.05
C THR A 854 -10.33 13.81 -13.29
N GLU A 855 -9.33 12.92 -13.35
CA GLU A 855 -8.15 13.01 -12.47
C GLU A 855 -7.29 14.24 -12.79
N THR A 856 -7.18 14.65 -14.06
CA THR A 856 -6.27 15.74 -14.42
C THR A 856 -6.80 17.11 -13.98
N THR A 857 -8.10 17.39 -14.17
CA THR A 857 -8.72 18.62 -13.66
C THR A 857 -8.70 18.64 -12.14
N ALA A 858 -9.07 17.54 -11.47
CA ALA A 858 -9.02 17.46 -10.00
C ALA A 858 -7.62 17.69 -9.43
N SER A 859 -6.60 17.03 -10.01
CA SER A 859 -5.19 17.21 -9.61
C SER A 859 -4.74 18.67 -9.66
N LEU A 860 -5.10 19.38 -10.72
CA LEU A 860 -4.78 20.79 -10.87
C LEU A 860 -5.50 21.68 -9.86
N LEU A 861 -6.80 21.45 -9.64
CA LEU A 861 -7.58 22.19 -8.65
C LEU A 861 -6.98 22.04 -7.25
N THR A 862 -6.50 20.84 -6.89
CA THR A 862 -5.79 20.63 -5.63
C THR A 862 -4.51 21.46 -5.56
N GLY A 863 -3.63 21.38 -6.57
CA GLY A 863 -2.36 22.10 -6.59
C GLY A 863 -2.54 23.62 -6.59
N TRP A 864 -3.49 24.12 -7.39
CA TRP A 864 -3.86 25.54 -7.40
C TRP A 864 -4.35 26.01 -6.02
N THR A 865 -5.21 25.22 -5.36
CA THR A 865 -5.72 25.54 -4.02
C THR A 865 -4.58 25.66 -3.00
N TYR A 866 -3.60 24.74 -3.05
CA TYR A 866 -2.40 24.82 -2.22
C TYR A 866 -1.64 26.13 -2.46
N PHE A 867 -1.39 26.50 -3.72
CA PHE A 867 -0.63 27.71 -4.05
C PHE A 867 -1.34 28.99 -3.60
N ILE A 868 -2.63 29.15 -3.86
CA ILE A 868 -3.33 30.37 -3.44
C ILE A 868 -3.39 30.47 -1.91
N CYS A 869 -3.62 29.37 -1.19
CA CYS A 869 -3.72 29.39 0.28
C CYS A 869 -2.35 29.61 0.98
N THR A 870 -1.24 29.38 0.27
CA THR A 870 0.12 29.63 0.76
C THR A 870 0.66 31.00 0.36
N HIS A 871 -0.04 31.74 -0.51
CA HIS A 871 0.37 33.05 -1.02
C HIS A 871 -0.69 34.11 -0.73
N PRO A 872 -0.75 34.68 0.50
CA PRO A 872 -1.82 35.59 0.93
C PRO A 872 -2.03 36.82 0.03
N LYS A 873 -0.96 37.37 -0.54
CA LYS A 873 -1.06 38.50 -1.48
C LYS A 873 -1.75 38.11 -2.78
N VAL A 874 -1.43 36.93 -3.30
CA VAL A 874 -2.08 36.38 -4.50
C VAL A 874 -3.53 36.05 -4.20
N TYR A 875 -3.80 35.38 -3.07
CA TYR A 875 -5.16 35.07 -2.62
C TYR A 875 -6.03 36.32 -2.56
N LYS A 876 -5.56 37.37 -1.87
CA LYS A 876 -6.29 38.63 -1.73
C LYS A 876 -6.62 39.27 -3.08
N ARG A 877 -5.62 39.42 -3.96
CA ARG A 877 -5.82 40.03 -5.28
C ARG A 877 -6.80 39.22 -6.14
N LEU A 878 -6.76 37.90 -6.05
CA LEU A 878 -7.67 37.00 -6.75
C LEU A 878 -9.10 37.09 -6.21
N THR A 879 -9.26 37.10 -4.88
CA THR A 879 -10.59 37.28 -4.29
C THR A 879 -11.17 38.65 -4.57
N ASP A 880 -10.34 39.70 -4.60
CA ASP A 880 -10.78 41.06 -4.94
C ASP A 880 -11.26 41.14 -6.40
N GLU A 881 -10.54 40.49 -7.34
CA GLU A 881 -10.96 40.40 -8.76
C GLU A 881 -12.31 39.69 -8.89
N ILE A 882 -12.48 38.52 -8.27
CA ILE A 882 -13.71 37.72 -8.38
C ILE A 882 -14.88 38.42 -7.67
N ARG A 883 -14.68 38.87 -6.43
CA ARG A 883 -15.75 39.44 -5.60
C ARG A 883 -16.13 40.85 -6.02
N GLY A 884 -15.23 41.60 -6.65
CA GLY A 884 -15.52 42.91 -7.24
C GLY A 884 -16.17 42.85 -8.61
N ARG A 885 -16.09 41.71 -9.32
CA ARG A 885 -16.59 41.58 -10.70
C ARG A 885 -18.08 41.21 -10.80
N PHE A 886 -18.60 40.47 -9.83
CA PHE A 886 -19.96 39.93 -9.85
C PHE A 886 -20.82 40.59 -8.77
N ASN A 887 -22.14 40.62 -8.95
CA ASN A 887 -23.09 41.10 -7.94
C ASN A 887 -23.88 39.94 -7.33
N SER A 888 -24.19 38.94 -8.15
CA SER A 888 -24.88 37.71 -7.77
C SER A 888 -24.04 36.48 -8.14
N GLU A 889 -24.24 35.40 -7.41
CA GLU A 889 -23.67 34.10 -7.78
C GLU A 889 -24.15 33.62 -9.17
N LEU A 890 -25.38 33.99 -9.54
CA LEU A 890 -25.96 33.65 -10.84
C LEU A 890 -25.24 34.33 -12.01
N ASP A 891 -24.48 35.41 -11.75
CA ASP A 891 -23.69 36.13 -12.77
C ASP A 891 -22.40 35.37 -13.14
N ILE A 892 -22.04 34.33 -12.38
CA ILE A 892 -20.83 33.54 -12.56
C ILE A 892 -21.10 32.44 -13.59
N THR A 893 -21.07 32.83 -14.85
CA THR A 893 -21.22 31.94 -16.01
C THR A 893 -19.90 31.83 -16.76
N TRP A 894 -19.83 30.93 -17.74
CA TRP A 894 -18.63 30.81 -18.58
C TRP A 894 -18.27 32.10 -19.30
N GLU A 895 -19.26 32.78 -19.85
CA GLU A 895 -19.09 34.01 -20.62
C GLU A 895 -18.48 35.12 -19.79
N THR A 896 -18.65 35.08 -18.47
CA THR A 896 -18.15 36.11 -17.57
C THR A 896 -16.84 35.72 -16.90
N VAL A 897 -16.64 34.44 -16.53
CA VAL A 897 -15.39 33.98 -15.89
C VAL A 897 -14.22 33.86 -16.86
N LYS A 898 -14.46 33.81 -18.18
CA LYS A 898 -13.39 33.78 -19.19
C LYS A 898 -12.58 35.10 -19.21
N ASP A 899 -13.19 36.19 -18.74
CA ASP A 899 -12.64 37.56 -18.77
C ASP A 899 -11.99 37.97 -17.43
N LEU A 900 -11.56 36.99 -16.63
CA LEU A 900 -10.83 37.18 -15.37
C LEU A 900 -9.32 36.98 -15.59
N PRO A 901 -8.54 38.04 -15.89
CA PRO A 901 -7.14 37.91 -16.28
C PRO A 901 -6.26 37.38 -15.14
N TYR A 902 -6.50 37.79 -13.89
CA TYR A 902 -5.68 37.34 -12.77
C TYR A 902 -6.01 35.88 -12.38
N LEU A 903 -7.28 35.48 -12.41
CA LEU A 903 -7.65 34.06 -12.30
C LEU A 903 -6.94 33.21 -13.36
N HIS A 904 -6.96 33.64 -14.62
CA HIS A 904 -6.27 32.90 -15.70
C HIS A 904 -4.76 32.80 -15.45
N ALA A 905 -4.14 33.89 -14.97
CA ALA A 905 -2.73 33.91 -14.61
C ALA A 905 -2.39 32.93 -13.48
N THR A 906 -3.21 32.87 -12.42
CA THR A 906 -3.00 31.92 -11.30
C THR A 906 -3.15 30.46 -11.74
N LEU A 907 -4.13 30.16 -12.60
CA LEU A 907 -4.32 28.81 -13.15
C LEU A 907 -3.15 28.43 -14.07
N SER A 908 -2.66 29.35 -14.89
CA SER A 908 -1.51 29.13 -15.78
C SER A 908 -0.21 28.90 -15.01
N GLU A 909 0.00 29.64 -13.93
CA GLU A 909 1.17 29.45 -13.05
C GLU A 909 1.06 28.13 -12.26
N ALA A 910 -0.14 27.75 -11.82
CA ALA A 910 -0.37 26.47 -11.17
C ALA A 910 -0.13 25.31 -12.13
N LEU A 911 -0.58 25.42 -13.39
CA LEU A 911 -0.30 24.46 -14.46
C LEU A 911 1.21 24.32 -14.75
N ARG A 912 1.98 25.41 -14.63
CA ARG A 912 3.43 25.40 -14.78
C ARG A 912 4.10 24.65 -13.63
N LEU A 913 3.77 25.01 -12.39
CA LEU A 913 4.41 24.46 -11.19
C LEU A 913 3.82 23.14 -10.70
N TYR A 914 2.65 22.74 -11.18
CA TYR A 914 1.94 21.53 -10.81
C TYR A 914 1.12 21.03 -12.00
N SER A 915 1.81 20.73 -13.10
CA SER A 915 1.16 20.13 -14.28
C SER A 915 0.58 18.76 -13.92
N PRO A 916 -0.72 18.47 -14.14
CA PRO A 916 -1.31 17.17 -13.80
C PRO A 916 -0.66 15.97 -14.49
N ALA A 917 -0.05 16.18 -15.66
CA ALA A 917 0.62 15.15 -16.44
C ALA A 917 2.10 15.50 -16.65
N PRO A 918 2.96 15.43 -15.61
CA PRO A 918 4.34 15.91 -15.69
C PRO A 918 5.30 14.92 -16.39
N ALA A 919 4.81 13.74 -16.81
CA ALA A 919 5.63 12.69 -17.42
C ALA A 919 5.92 12.92 -18.92
N ASN A 920 7.09 12.45 -19.36
CA ASN A 920 7.56 12.56 -20.74
C ASN A 920 6.59 11.90 -21.73
N GLN A 921 6.30 12.59 -22.83
CA GLN A 921 5.49 12.08 -23.93
C GLN A 921 6.40 11.63 -25.08
N GLN A 922 6.88 10.38 -25.05
CA GLN A 922 7.84 9.89 -26.04
C GLN A 922 7.29 9.91 -27.48
N ARG A 923 8.17 10.31 -28.41
CA ARG A 923 7.99 10.26 -29.85
C ARG A 923 9.16 9.53 -30.52
N VAL A 924 8.96 9.03 -31.73
CA VAL A 924 10.02 8.39 -32.52
C VAL A 924 10.38 9.28 -33.70
N VAL A 925 11.67 9.59 -33.83
CA VAL A 925 12.18 10.38 -34.95
C VAL A 925 11.97 9.61 -36.26
N PRO A 926 11.43 10.25 -37.32
CA PRO A 926 11.23 9.62 -38.63
C PRO A 926 12.52 9.04 -39.22
N PRO A 927 12.44 8.05 -40.14
CA PRO A 927 13.61 7.34 -40.67
C PRO A 927 14.75 8.23 -41.20
N GLY A 928 14.44 9.41 -41.76
CA GLY A 928 15.43 10.37 -42.29
C GLY A 928 16.18 11.20 -41.23
N GLY A 929 15.85 11.05 -39.94
CA GLY A 929 16.33 11.94 -38.89
C GLY A 929 15.58 13.28 -38.85
N SER A 930 15.88 14.09 -37.85
CA SER A 930 15.35 15.46 -37.74
C SER A 930 16.26 16.34 -36.89
N VAL A 931 16.22 17.65 -37.08
CA VAL A 931 16.89 18.62 -36.21
C VAL A 931 15.94 19.02 -35.09
N ILE A 932 16.36 18.83 -33.84
CA ILE A 932 15.59 19.11 -32.65
C ILE A 932 16.42 20.01 -31.73
N ASP A 933 15.91 21.20 -31.43
CA ASP A 933 16.58 22.20 -30.60
C ASP A 933 18.03 22.49 -31.08
N GLY A 934 18.20 22.55 -32.40
CA GLY A 934 19.50 22.76 -33.06
C GLY A 934 20.39 21.51 -33.20
N HIS A 935 19.95 20.34 -32.71
CA HIS A 935 20.72 19.09 -32.77
C HIS A 935 20.13 18.12 -33.80
N PHE A 936 20.97 17.62 -34.71
CA PHE A 936 20.55 16.53 -35.60
C PHE A 936 20.42 15.21 -34.83
N VAL A 937 19.23 14.62 -34.88
CA VAL A 937 18.89 13.34 -34.25
C VAL A 937 18.55 12.31 -35.35
N PRO A 938 19.23 11.16 -35.40
CA PRO A 938 18.97 10.10 -36.36
C PRO A 938 17.59 9.48 -36.20
N GLY A 939 17.07 8.94 -37.31
CA GLY A 939 15.80 8.24 -37.32
C GLY A 939 15.75 7.04 -36.38
N LYS A 940 14.54 6.69 -35.95
CA LYS A 940 14.23 5.63 -34.97
C LYS A 940 14.71 5.90 -33.54
N THR A 941 15.32 7.05 -33.28
CA THR A 941 15.62 7.51 -31.91
C THR A 941 14.33 7.92 -31.20
N THR A 942 14.17 7.54 -29.93
CA THR A 942 13.07 8.01 -29.09
C THR A 942 13.44 9.38 -28.49
N VAL A 943 12.53 10.34 -28.56
CA VAL A 943 12.75 11.71 -28.07
C VAL A 943 11.55 12.19 -27.27
N ALA A 944 11.78 13.04 -26.26
CA ALA A 944 10.73 13.74 -25.53
C ALA A 944 11.26 15.02 -24.89
N VAL A 945 10.37 15.98 -24.64
CA VAL A 945 10.63 17.04 -23.65
C VAL A 945 10.32 16.49 -22.26
N ALA A 946 11.14 16.84 -21.27
CA ALA A 946 10.87 16.57 -19.85
C ALA A 946 10.11 17.76 -19.24
N PRO A 947 8.76 17.73 -19.16
CA PRO A 947 7.95 18.92 -18.89
C PRO A 947 8.26 19.53 -17.52
N TRP A 948 8.33 18.70 -16.48
CA TRP A 948 8.64 19.16 -15.12
C TRP A 948 10.02 19.81 -15.02
N ALA A 949 11.01 19.27 -15.73
CA ALA A 949 12.36 19.79 -15.65
C ALA A 949 12.49 21.08 -16.47
N ALA A 950 11.79 21.18 -17.61
CA ALA A 950 11.74 22.38 -18.43
C ALA A 950 11.15 23.59 -17.68
N VAL A 951 10.05 23.41 -16.95
CA VAL A 951 9.38 24.50 -16.22
C VAL A 951 10.09 24.92 -14.93
N ASN A 952 10.95 24.05 -14.40
CA ASN A 952 11.73 24.27 -13.18
C ASN A 952 13.18 24.71 -13.45
N SER A 953 13.56 24.88 -14.72
CA SER A 953 14.90 25.26 -15.12
C SER A 953 15.06 26.79 -15.22
N SER A 954 16.16 27.30 -14.65
CA SER A 954 16.56 28.70 -14.81
C SER A 954 16.94 29.08 -16.25
N LEU A 955 17.14 28.10 -17.14
CA LEU A 955 17.33 28.33 -18.57
C LEU A 955 16.04 28.81 -19.28
N ASN A 956 14.89 28.54 -18.66
CA ASN A 956 13.58 28.85 -19.23
C ASN A 956 12.81 29.87 -18.38
N PHE A 957 12.93 29.84 -17.05
CA PHE A 957 12.15 30.69 -16.16
C PHE A 957 13.01 31.36 -15.09
N LYS A 958 12.81 32.66 -14.87
CA LYS A 958 13.35 33.42 -13.74
C LYS A 958 12.53 33.14 -12.48
N TYR A 959 13.19 32.84 -11.36
CA TYR A 959 12.55 32.32 -10.14
C TYR A 959 11.65 31.11 -10.44
N PRO A 960 12.21 30.02 -11.02
CA PRO A 960 11.43 28.93 -11.59
C PRO A 960 10.61 28.16 -10.55
N GLN A 961 10.92 28.26 -9.26
CA GLN A 961 10.23 27.56 -8.17
C GLN A 961 9.16 28.41 -7.49
N GLU A 962 9.13 29.72 -7.74
CA GLU A 962 8.19 30.62 -7.07
C GLU A 962 6.87 30.71 -7.84
N PHE A 963 5.75 30.74 -7.12
CA PHE A 963 4.41 30.91 -7.68
C PHE A 963 4.12 32.40 -7.89
N ILE A 964 4.33 32.86 -9.13
CA ILE A 964 4.22 34.28 -9.50
C ILE A 964 3.28 34.42 -10.70
N PRO A 965 1.96 34.63 -10.47
CA PRO A 965 0.99 34.80 -11.55
C PRO A 965 1.29 35.97 -12.49
N GLU A 966 1.92 37.05 -12.00
CA GLU A 966 2.25 38.25 -12.77
C GLU A 966 3.08 37.95 -14.04
N ARG A 967 3.80 36.83 -14.06
CA ARG A 967 4.52 36.31 -15.23
C ARG A 967 3.64 36.16 -16.47
N TRP A 968 2.34 35.90 -16.27
CA TRP A 968 1.35 35.71 -17.33
C TRP A 968 0.60 37.00 -17.69
N LEU A 969 0.95 38.13 -17.07
CA LEU A 969 0.29 39.44 -17.25
C LEU A 969 1.18 40.48 -17.95
N GLY A 970 2.30 40.06 -18.54
CA GLY A 970 3.22 40.96 -19.24
C GLY A 970 4.11 41.79 -18.32
N ASP A 971 4.38 41.33 -17.10
CA ASP A 971 5.29 42.00 -16.16
C ASP A 971 6.73 42.01 -16.70
N GLU A 972 7.34 43.19 -16.77
CA GLU A 972 8.69 43.41 -17.31
C GLU A 972 9.77 42.55 -16.64
N ARG A 973 9.57 42.18 -15.36
CA ARG A 973 10.51 41.35 -14.60
C ARG A 973 10.75 39.98 -15.24
N PHE A 974 9.80 39.51 -16.04
CA PHE A 974 9.73 38.17 -16.63
C PHE A 974 9.72 38.16 -18.16
N VAL A 975 10.06 39.29 -18.81
CA VAL A 975 10.08 39.40 -20.29
C VAL A 975 10.96 38.35 -20.99
N ASN A 976 12.00 37.87 -20.29
CA ASN A 976 12.94 36.87 -20.82
C ASN A 976 12.52 35.42 -20.53
N ASP A 977 11.38 35.19 -19.86
CA ASP A 977 10.89 33.85 -19.61
C ASP A 977 10.38 33.19 -20.89
N LYS A 978 10.79 31.95 -21.10
CA LYS A 978 10.39 31.14 -22.23
C LYS A 978 9.09 30.42 -21.92
N LEU A 979 7.97 31.14 -21.97
CA LEU A 979 6.65 30.60 -21.62
C LEU A 979 6.28 29.34 -22.42
N ASN A 980 6.79 29.20 -23.65
CA ASN A 980 6.60 28.01 -24.51
C ASN A 980 7.19 26.72 -23.90
N ALA A 981 8.08 26.80 -22.90
CA ALA A 981 8.55 25.63 -22.16
C ALA A 981 7.46 25.01 -21.26
N SER A 982 6.39 25.74 -20.96
CA SER A 982 5.22 25.27 -20.21
C SER A 982 4.08 24.85 -21.15
N GLN A 983 4.05 23.56 -21.50
CA GLN A 983 3.01 22.99 -22.38
C GLN A 983 2.23 21.86 -21.69
N PRO A 984 1.45 22.17 -20.63
CA PRO A 984 0.71 21.17 -19.86
C PRO A 984 -0.37 20.45 -20.70
N PHE A 985 -0.87 21.11 -21.75
CA PHE A 985 -1.81 20.53 -22.70
C PHE A 985 -1.13 19.96 -23.96
N SER A 986 0.21 19.96 -24.01
CA SER A 986 0.99 19.70 -25.23
C SER A 986 0.60 20.65 -26.39
N LEU A 987 1.20 20.46 -27.56
CA LEU A 987 0.94 21.26 -28.75
C LEU A 987 0.87 20.40 -30.02
N GLY A 988 0.54 21.04 -31.15
CA GLY A 988 0.48 20.39 -32.47
C GLY A 988 -0.68 19.41 -32.63
N PRO A 989 -0.60 18.48 -33.61
CA PRO A 989 -1.72 17.58 -33.96
C PRO A 989 -2.23 16.74 -32.80
N ARG A 990 -1.33 16.38 -31.87
CA ARG A 990 -1.64 15.53 -30.71
C ARG A 990 -1.82 16.32 -29.41
N GLY A 991 -1.96 17.65 -29.48
CA GLY A 991 -2.30 18.48 -28.32
C GLY A 991 -3.64 18.08 -27.69
N CYS A 992 -3.83 18.34 -26.40
CA CYS A 992 -5.03 17.95 -25.66
C CYS A 992 -6.29 18.50 -26.34
N ILE A 993 -7.24 17.62 -26.65
CA ILE A 993 -8.51 17.99 -27.27
C ILE A 993 -9.46 18.68 -26.28
N GLY A 994 -9.34 18.34 -24.98
CA GLY A 994 -10.16 18.88 -23.90
C GLY A 994 -9.63 20.18 -23.27
N LYS A 995 -8.65 20.86 -23.88
CA LYS A 995 -8.03 22.08 -23.30
C LYS A 995 -9.09 23.14 -22.94
N ASN A 996 -10.03 23.41 -23.84
CA ASN A 996 -11.06 24.41 -23.61
C ASN A 996 -12.04 24.00 -22.51
N LEU A 997 -12.46 22.72 -22.50
CA LEU A 997 -13.28 22.15 -21.43
C LEU A 997 -12.60 22.29 -20.06
N SER A 998 -11.32 21.94 -19.96
CA SER A 998 -10.58 22.02 -18.71
C SER A 998 -10.51 23.47 -18.18
N PHE A 999 -10.26 24.48 -19.04
CA PHE A 999 -10.33 25.88 -18.62
C PHE A 999 -11.74 26.34 -18.25
N PHE A 1000 -12.77 25.78 -18.87
CA PHE A 1000 -14.16 26.02 -18.49
C PHE A 1000 -14.42 25.50 -17.07
N GLU A 1001 -14.18 24.22 -16.82
CA GLU A 1001 -14.37 23.57 -15.53
C GLU A 1001 -13.61 24.31 -14.43
N MET A 1002 -12.31 24.53 -14.63
CA MET A 1002 -11.46 25.19 -13.64
C MET A 1002 -11.95 26.58 -13.28
N ARG A 1003 -12.23 27.43 -14.27
CA ARG A 1003 -12.65 28.82 -14.01
C ARG A 1003 -14.00 28.88 -13.33
N LEU A 1004 -14.96 28.05 -13.75
CA LEU A 1004 -16.29 28.01 -13.16
C LEU A 1004 -16.24 27.53 -11.70
N ILE A 1005 -15.56 26.41 -11.44
CA ILE A 1005 -15.42 25.84 -10.09
C ILE A 1005 -14.72 26.83 -9.15
N THR A 1006 -13.55 27.35 -9.56
CA THR A 1006 -12.74 28.22 -8.69
C THR A 1006 -13.38 29.58 -8.43
N SER A 1007 -14.02 30.19 -9.43
CA SER A 1007 -14.72 31.47 -9.27
C SER A 1007 -15.88 31.35 -8.28
N ARG A 1008 -16.69 30.29 -8.40
CA ARG A 1008 -17.83 30.09 -7.50
C ARG A 1008 -17.39 29.72 -6.08
N LEU A 1009 -16.35 28.91 -5.93
CA LEU A 1009 -15.79 28.60 -4.61
C LEU A 1009 -15.27 29.84 -3.89
N LEU A 1010 -14.46 30.68 -4.56
CA LEU A 1010 -13.92 31.91 -3.94
C LEU A 1010 -14.97 33.02 -3.79
N TRP A 1011 -16.04 32.98 -4.58
CA TRP A 1011 -17.21 33.81 -4.36
C TRP A 1011 -17.93 33.39 -3.08
N ALA A 1012 -18.27 32.12 -2.91
CA ALA A 1012 -19.03 31.64 -1.76
C ALA A 1012 -18.22 31.56 -0.44
N PHE A 1013 -16.92 31.26 -0.51
CA PHE A 1013 -16.12 30.91 0.66
C PHE A 1013 -14.77 31.64 0.72
N ASP A 1014 -14.31 31.91 1.94
CA ASP A 1014 -12.91 32.10 2.27
C ASP A 1014 -12.25 30.72 2.51
N MET A 1015 -11.12 30.47 1.86
CA MET A 1015 -10.38 29.21 1.92
C MET A 1015 -9.06 29.40 2.68
N SER A 1016 -8.72 28.45 3.54
CA SER A 1016 -7.41 28.42 4.20
C SER A 1016 -6.96 27.00 4.49
N LEU A 1017 -5.65 26.72 4.46
CA LEU A 1017 -5.15 25.40 4.84
C LEU A 1017 -5.40 25.14 6.33
N VAL A 1018 -5.78 23.91 6.67
CA VAL A 1018 -5.75 23.46 8.07
C VAL A 1018 -4.29 23.45 8.54
N LYS A 1019 -4.00 24.10 9.67
CA LYS A 1019 -2.61 24.29 10.18
C LYS A 1019 -2.29 23.48 11.43
N THR A 1020 -3.30 22.93 12.10
CA THR A 1020 -3.18 22.29 13.41
C THR A 1020 -3.79 20.89 13.40
N GLY A 1021 -3.38 20.06 14.35
CA GLY A 1021 -3.85 18.67 14.44
C GLY A 1021 -3.34 17.80 13.29
N GLU A 1022 -3.91 16.60 13.16
CA GLU A 1022 -3.52 15.59 12.17
C GLU A 1022 -3.56 16.14 10.73
N HIS A 1023 -4.64 16.83 10.35
CA HIS A 1023 -4.79 17.46 9.03
C HIS A 1023 -3.71 18.52 8.75
N GLY A 1024 -3.29 19.26 9.77
CA GLY A 1024 -2.19 20.22 9.67
C GLY A 1024 -0.85 19.52 9.40
N GLU A 1025 -0.59 18.40 10.06
CA GLU A 1025 0.60 17.58 9.80
C GLU A 1025 0.56 16.96 8.40
N THR A 1026 -0.61 16.50 7.92
CA THR A 1026 -0.77 15.99 6.55
C THR A 1026 -0.47 17.07 5.51
N ASN A 1027 -0.94 18.30 5.72
CA ASN A 1027 -0.68 19.43 4.82
C ASN A 1027 0.82 19.78 4.71
N LYS A 1028 1.66 19.44 5.70
CA LYS A 1028 3.12 19.61 5.61
C LYS A 1028 3.76 18.69 4.56
N LEU A 1029 3.08 17.63 4.13
CA LEU A 1029 3.54 16.73 3.07
C LEU A 1029 3.49 17.38 1.68
N TRP A 1030 2.73 18.47 1.51
CA TRP A 1030 2.69 19.28 0.30
C TRP A 1030 3.92 20.19 0.13
N ASP A 1031 5.08 19.84 0.71
CA ASP A 1031 6.35 20.58 0.65
C ASP A 1031 6.86 20.79 -0.80
N MET A 1032 6.27 21.77 -1.48
CA MET A 1032 6.63 22.18 -2.84
C MET A 1032 8.00 22.86 -2.88
N ASN A 1033 8.41 23.50 -1.78
CA ASN A 1033 9.76 24.05 -1.61
C ASN A 1033 10.82 22.94 -1.61
N GLY A 1034 10.49 21.76 -1.08
CA GLY A 1034 11.26 20.52 -1.19
C GLY A 1034 11.09 19.78 -2.53
N ALA A 1035 10.68 20.48 -3.60
CA ALA A 1035 10.41 19.92 -4.92
C ALA A 1035 9.40 18.75 -4.90
N GLY A 1036 8.39 18.81 -4.02
CA GLY A 1036 7.36 17.78 -3.90
C GLY A 1036 7.92 16.42 -3.48
N LYS A 1037 8.92 16.40 -2.58
CA LYS A 1037 9.65 15.18 -2.18
C LYS A 1037 8.77 14.02 -1.70
N TYR A 1038 7.59 14.32 -1.17
CA TYR A 1038 6.63 13.32 -0.67
C TYR A 1038 5.62 12.86 -1.73
N MET A 1039 5.61 13.49 -2.91
CA MET A 1039 4.71 13.15 -4.01
C MET A 1039 5.41 12.27 -5.05
N LYS A 1040 4.66 11.33 -5.61
CA LYS A 1040 5.14 10.36 -6.61
C LYS A 1040 4.47 10.62 -7.96
N VAL A 1041 5.15 10.33 -9.06
CA VAL A 1041 4.60 10.49 -10.42
C VAL A 1041 4.48 9.14 -11.12
N TYR A 1042 3.27 8.80 -11.59
CA TYR A 1042 2.94 7.58 -12.35
C TYR A 1042 2.20 7.92 -13.67
N GLN A 1043 2.72 8.89 -14.43
CA GLN A 1043 2.04 9.73 -15.44
C GLN A 1043 1.31 10.93 -14.87
N THR A 1044 0.53 10.74 -13.81
CA THR A 1044 -0.07 11.82 -13.00
C THR A 1044 0.56 11.83 -11.61
N TRP A 1045 0.34 12.91 -10.86
CA TRP A 1045 0.74 12.99 -9.46
C TRP A 1045 -0.03 11.98 -8.62
N ASN A 1046 0.65 11.36 -7.67
CA ASN A 1046 0.06 10.70 -6.51
C ASN A 1046 0.31 11.62 -5.30
N LYS A 1047 -0.72 12.39 -4.94
CA LYS A 1047 -0.64 13.51 -3.98
C LYS A 1047 -1.20 13.10 -2.61
N PRO A 1048 -0.63 13.57 -1.49
CA PRO A 1048 -1.23 13.42 -0.17
C PRO A 1048 -2.50 14.27 -0.07
N ASP A 1049 -3.30 14.01 0.95
CA ASP A 1049 -4.51 14.78 1.21
C ASP A 1049 -4.17 16.25 1.47
N LEU A 1050 -4.97 17.16 0.91
CA LEU A 1050 -4.91 18.59 1.16
C LEU A 1050 -6.18 19.02 1.88
N TRP A 1051 -6.04 19.37 3.15
CA TRP A 1051 -7.15 19.77 4.02
C TRP A 1051 -7.31 21.28 4.02
N VAL A 1052 -8.51 21.74 3.67
CA VAL A 1052 -8.84 23.16 3.49
C VAL A 1052 -10.06 23.50 4.33
N LEU A 1053 -9.97 24.55 5.15
CA LEU A 1053 -11.12 25.15 5.82
C LEU A 1053 -11.84 26.08 4.84
N LEU A 1054 -13.13 25.84 4.66
CA LEU A 1054 -14.05 26.77 4.04
C LEU A 1054 -14.80 27.55 5.12
N LYS A 1055 -14.83 28.87 4.98
CA LYS A 1055 -15.65 29.77 5.78
C LYS A 1055 -16.57 30.52 4.85
N GLU A 1056 -17.87 30.44 5.07
CA GLU A 1056 -18.85 31.15 4.26
C GLU A 1056 -18.64 32.66 4.34
N VAL A 1057 -18.72 33.32 3.18
CA VAL A 1057 -18.63 34.78 3.08
C VAL A 1057 -20.02 35.34 3.36
N PRO A 1058 -20.23 36.11 4.45
CA PRO A 1058 -21.51 36.77 4.71
C PRO A 1058 -21.79 37.75 3.57
N ARG A 1059 -22.97 37.68 2.97
CA ARG A 1059 -23.35 38.47 1.80
C ARG A 1059 -24.75 39.04 1.97
#